data_AF-C1E901-F1
#
_entry.id   AF-C1E901-F1
#
_cell.length_a   1.000
_cell.length_b   1.000
_cell.length_c   1.000
_cell.angle_alpha   90.00
_cell.angle_beta   90.00
_cell.angle_gamma   90.00
#
_symmetry.space_group_name_H-M   'P 1'
#
loop_
_entity.id
_entity.type
_entity.pdbx_description
1 polymer ?
#
loop_
_entity_poly.entity_id
_entity_poly.type
_entity_poly.pdbx_seq_one_letter_code
_entity_poly.pdbx_strand_id
1 'polypeptide(L)'
;MPGFGLALVRCALNRQVPPGTRQLAAVVLKKYVKEHWQEGEGKFFPPQTGDDEKAAIRELLPNGLADPEAKIRTACGMAIATIATWDWPQQWPQLTAQLVGAIRERTSEDSVAGALRCLAMILGDMEETQVEDTVPALLPELCAIVAADAAMYTLAVKRRALAVLHACLLTLGVMSGARQRAVRDLMTPLLRPWLDVFAAALAAPPDPTDPGQCGLVLETLRCLSQVVQYFAKSAGDALVAPLGAAARLFHALAPAYHASTIGNESDEYEAPRDDEGEELSLESVVSQLLELIMCLVEHPKLRSLLRDGMEDTIYRAIGYMCMTAAQEEAWEDDPNAYVADEDDDMTTVRAACGMLLHQMSGAFGEEGGGADGGADGGADGGAFSRALAGAVSRRLEEAEAAKNAGDPNWWKIREATLLAVGTVDDFIVDTEQALAERGVHATFSAPGFLKLVLDADLGGGDETGQGGSTGGSRPPFLLGRALWVAARLAPGAPPAAATAVLDASLRSLDPRAPAPLRVGACRALAQYAPLAPKDGLKPFLGPAYQRLGTLLESEFNAGEARKTNAGAAASGVGASPLDDGDWGETLHLVLEAILVVVKCDDEAAAAWSGALAPATLRVWAAKVADPLLAADARDVLEALAAVPACLPSLHQLAVPTLSGVLAAPDRQGPMLVESTLDLLGGLLKPAAKAEARAAHAACFRHVVALAVTSDDAGVLQSAAECLRAFLRSGGVESLAWGVDGTGGGGEVLRSYLDAAARLLSPSLEDGASAFAAPLLGQMLRRLPGEIAPILPEVVSAVVARVSRARQPNLIAALMSIFARLAHADCDALVGLLAQMPVPPGGEPETGEDGVAPSRNALELVLRAWCAYQPDVQGAFDIKLTTSALAALLASGNPALDAVGVRGELVIETGETGQRAIRTRAKARATGPDRYTTVPAALKILELLADAVLEAQEAALAGGGDGEDEWESEGDSDGDDDDGDGGGGGSYFGGDLFDRIIAQGIDDAVDDDEDEAEDPISGIDTQGFIKERLGAMHARGALAGVAQGLNARRQRALMALMQ
;
A
#
# COMPACT_ATOMS: atom_id res chain seq x y z
N MET A 1 -3.26 -8.40 48.26
CA MET A 1 -3.75 -8.47 49.66
C MET A 1 -5.18 -7.96 49.68
N PRO A 2 -6.12 -8.59 50.40
CA PRO A 2 -7.50 -8.08 50.52
C PRO A 2 -7.51 -6.63 51.03
N GLY A 3 -8.32 -5.76 50.43
CA GLY A 3 -8.43 -4.34 50.79
C GLY A 3 -7.37 -3.41 50.18
N PHE A 4 -6.49 -3.93 49.31
CA PHE A 4 -5.45 -3.12 48.67
C PHE A 4 -6.02 -2.11 47.68
N GLY A 5 -6.98 -2.50 46.84
CA GLY A 5 -7.66 -1.58 45.92
C GLY A 5 -8.39 -0.48 46.68
N LEU A 6 -9.10 -0.84 47.75
CA LEU A 6 -9.79 0.13 48.60
C LEU A 6 -8.83 1.10 49.31
N ALA A 7 -7.66 0.63 49.75
CA ALA A 7 -6.62 1.48 50.32
C ALA A 7 -6.08 2.50 49.30
N LEU A 8 -5.91 2.10 48.04
CA LEU A 8 -5.50 3.00 46.97
C LEU A 8 -6.55 4.10 46.71
N VAL A 9 -7.84 3.73 46.66
CA VAL A 9 -8.95 4.72 46.54
C VAL A 9 -8.91 5.72 47.69
N ARG A 10 -8.84 5.24 48.94
CA ARG A 10 -8.77 6.13 50.12
C ARG A 10 -7.55 7.05 50.10
N CYS A 11 -6.41 6.55 49.61
CA CYS A 11 -5.21 7.36 49.44
C CYS A 11 -5.40 8.44 48.36
N ALA A 12 -5.98 8.09 47.21
CA ALA A 12 -6.25 9.01 46.12
C ALA A 12 -7.20 10.14 46.54
N LEU A 13 -8.22 9.84 47.35
CA LEU A 13 -9.22 10.81 47.81
C LEU A 13 -8.79 11.63 49.03
N ASN A 14 -7.71 11.25 49.73
CA ASN A 14 -7.29 11.94 50.94
C ASN A 14 -6.52 13.23 50.63
N ARG A 15 -7.17 14.38 50.78
CA ARG A 15 -6.60 15.72 50.57
C ARG A 15 -5.43 16.09 51.50
N GLN A 16 -5.18 15.32 52.57
CA GLN A 16 -4.01 15.52 53.43
C GLN A 16 -2.72 14.89 52.87
N VAL A 17 -2.84 14.05 51.84
CA VAL A 17 -1.71 13.38 51.18
C VAL A 17 -1.21 14.26 50.02
N PRO A 18 0.11 14.32 49.75
CA PRO A 18 0.65 15.08 48.61
C PRO A 18 0.03 14.68 47.26
N PRO A 19 -0.25 15.64 46.36
CA PRO A 19 -0.90 15.36 45.07
C PRO A 19 -0.22 14.27 44.23
N GLY A 20 1.12 14.24 44.19
CA GLY A 20 1.87 13.21 43.46
C GLY A 20 1.62 11.79 43.98
N THR A 21 1.51 11.62 45.31
CA THR A 21 1.19 10.32 45.91
C THR A 21 -0.27 9.93 45.67
N ARG A 22 -1.19 10.90 45.69
CA ARG A 22 -2.60 10.69 45.37
C ARG A 22 -2.78 10.25 43.91
N GLN A 23 -2.11 10.93 42.98
CA GLN A 23 -2.09 10.57 41.56
C GLN A 23 -1.51 9.18 41.35
N LEU A 24 -0.36 8.87 41.96
CA LEU A 24 0.24 7.53 41.89
C LEU A 24 -0.72 6.46 42.42
N ALA A 25 -1.42 6.71 43.52
CA ALA A 25 -2.40 5.76 44.06
C ALA A 25 -3.53 5.46 43.05
N ALA A 26 -4.06 6.47 42.36
CA ALA A 26 -5.08 6.29 41.34
C ALA A 26 -4.55 5.57 40.08
N VAL A 27 -3.32 5.87 39.64
CA VAL A 27 -2.68 5.16 38.51
C VAL A 27 -2.39 3.70 38.86
N VAL A 28 -1.91 3.42 40.07
CA VAL A 28 -1.72 2.04 40.56
C VAL A 28 -3.06 1.33 40.70
N LEU A 29 -4.13 2.03 41.10
CA LEU A 29 -5.48 1.46 41.12
C LEU A 29 -5.93 1.03 39.73
N LYS A 30 -5.72 1.85 38.70
CA LYS A 30 -5.99 1.47 37.30
C LYS A 30 -5.28 0.16 36.92
N LYS A 31 -3.99 0.04 37.23
CA LYS A 31 -3.22 -1.18 36.99
C LYS A 31 -3.78 -2.36 37.80
N TYR A 32 -4.10 -2.14 39.06
CA TYR A 32 -4.69 -3.15 39.95
C TYR A 32 -6.01 -3.69 39.39
N VAL A 33 -6.89 -2.84 38.85
CA VAL A 33 -8.15 -3.28 38.22
C VAL A 33 -7.85 -4.19 37.03
N LYS A 34 -6.94 -3.80 36.13
CA LYS A 34 -6.56 -4.66 34.98
C LYS A 34 -6.02 -6.03 35.39
N GLU A 35 -5.30 -6.09 36.52
CA GLU A 35 -4.60 -7.29 36.95
C GLU A 35 -5.42 -8.16 37.92
N HIS A 36 -6.35 -7.60 38.68
CA HIS A 36 -7.00 -8.29 39.80
C HIS A 36 -8.54 -8.21 39.81
N TRP A 37 -9.20 -7.57 38.84
CA TRP A 37 -10.66 -7.33 38.92
C TRP A 37 -11.51 -8.56 38.58
N GLN A 38 -11.21 -9.27 37.49
CA GLN A 38 -11.99 -10.42 37.02
C GLN A 38 -11.05 -11.54 36.52
N GLU A 39 -11.31 -12.79 36.91
CA GLU A 39 -10.57 -13.95 36.41
C GLU A 39 -11.06 -14.35 35.00
N GLY A 40 -10.13 -14.68 34.09
CA GLY A 40 -10.44 -15.31 32.80
C GLY A 40 -9.95 -14.58 31.54
N GLU A 41 -9.71 -13.28 31.59
CA GLU A 41 -9.33 -12.47 30.42
C GLU A 41 -8.17 -11.49 30.69
N GLY A 42 -7.27 -11.32 29.71
CA GLY A 42 -6.11 -10.43 29.82
C GLY A 42 -4.98 -10.93 30.74
N LYS A 43 -4.12 -10.01 31.20
CA LYS A 43 -3.03 -10.29 32.15
C LYS A 43 -3.56 -10.31 33.59
N PHE A 44 -4.31 -11.36 33.95
CA PHE A 44 -4.83 -11.53 35.31
C PHE A 44 -3.80 -12.15 36.26
N PHE A 45 -3.72 -11.60 37.47
CA PHE A 45 -2.89 -12.09 38.57
C PHE A 45 -3.78 -12.37 39.80
N PRO A 46 -3.74 -13.59 40.37
CA PRO A 46 -4.51 -13.87 41.59
C PRO A 46 -3.97 -13.09 42.80
N PRO A 47 -4.82 -12.76 43.80
CA PRO A 47 -6.23 -13.13 43.91
C PRO A 47 -7.19 -12.15 43.19
N GLN A 48 -8.37 -12.63 42.81
CA GLN A 48 -9.46 -11.78 42.34
C GLN A 48 -9.96 -10.87 43.48
N THR A 49 -10.29 -9.63 43.12
CA THR A 49 -10.88 -8.64 44.05
C THR A 49 -12.26 -9.11 44.48
N GLY A 50 -12.50 -9.19 45.79
CA GLY A 50 -13.80 -9.64 46.33
C GLY A 50 -14.92 -8.64 46.08
N ASP A 51 -16.16 -9.14 45.98
CA ASP A 51 -17.33 -8.33 45.61
C ASP A 51 -17.60 -7.15 46.56
N ASP A 52 -17.37 -7.34 47.87
CA ASP A 52 -17.49 -6.27 48.87
C ASP A 52 -16.47 -5.14 48.63
N GLU A 53 -15.24 -5.50 48.23
CA GLU A 53 -14.19 -4.54 47.89
C GLU A 53 -14.52 -3.81 46.58
N LYS A 54 -15.00 -4.53 45.56
CA LYS A 54 -15.49 -3.93 44.30
C LYS A 54 -16.62 -2.93 44.56
N ALA A 55 -17.61 -3.29 45.36
CA ALA A 55 -18.73 -2.41 45.72
C ALA A 55 -18.24 -1.12 46.42
N ALA A 56 -17.34 -1.24 47.40
CA ALA A 56 -16.79 -0.09 48.11
C ALA A 56 -15.93 0.82 47.21
N ILE A 57 -15.17 0.24 46.27
CA ILE A 57 -14.40 1.01 45.28
C ILE A 57 -15.35 1.80 44.38
N ARG A 58 -16.42 1.17 43.87
CA ARG A 58 -17.43 1.81 43.01
C ARG A 58 -18.20 2.93 43.70
N GLU A 59 -18.46 2.81 44.99
CA GLU A 59 -19.11 3.86 45.78
C GLU A 59 -18.19 5.08 46.00
N LEU A 60 -16.91 4.85 46.32
CA LEU A 60 -16.00 5.91 46.75
C LEU A 60 -15.31 6.63 45.60
N LEU A 61 -14.84 5.88 44.59
CA LEU A 61 -13.98 6.39 43.52
C LEU A 61 -14.59 7.57 42.73
N PRO A 62 -15.90 7.62 42.41
CA PRO A 62 -16.51 8.76 41.71
C PRO A 62 -16.32 10.11 42.41
N ASN A 63 -16.16 10.14 43.74
CA ASN A 63 -15.90 11.39 44.47
C ASN A 63 -14.57 12.05 44.05
N GLY A 64 -13.64 11.27 43.49
CA GLY A 64 -12.37 11.78 42.97
C GLY A 64 -12.51 12.62 41.70
N LEU A 65 -13.65 12.54 41.01
CA LEU A 65 -13.95 13.36 39.84
C LEU A 65 -14.18 14.83 40.18
N ALA A 66 -14.49 15.16 41.44
CA ALA A 66 -14.64 16.54 41.90
C ALA A 66 -13.38 17.09 42.59
N ASP A 67 -12.21 16.47 42.36
CA ASP A 67 -10.96 16.96 42.94
C ASP A 67 -10.49 18.25 42.23
N PRO A 68 -9.92 19.23 42.96
CA PRO A 68 -9.39 20.45 42.35
C PRO A 68 -8.17 20.18 41.43
N GLU A 69 -7.45 19.08 41.63
CA GLU A 69 -6.28 18.76 40.81
C GLU A 69 -6.69 17.94 39.56
N ALA A 70 -6.52 18.52 38.36
CA ALA A 70 -6.93 17.90 37.10
C ALA A 70 -6.32 16.50 36.88
N LYS A 71 -5.03 16.33 37.21
CA LYS A 71 -4.33 15.04 37.10
C LYS A 71 -4.95 13.94 37.96
N ILE A 72 -5.52 14.30 39.11
CA ILE A 72 -6.20 13.35 40.01
C ILE A 72 -7.57 12.99 39.45
N ARG A 73 -8.33 13.97 38.94
CA ARG A 73 -9.61 13.71 38.26
C ARG A 73 -9.41 12.74 37.10
N THR A 74 -8.44 13.01 36.23
CA THR A 74 -8.11 12.14 35.08
C THR A 74 -7.71 10.74 35.51
N ALA A 75 -6.84 10.61 36.53
CA ALA A 75 -6.43 9.30 37.02
C ALA A 75 -7.60 8.50 37.66
N CYS A 76 -8.51 9.18 38.38
CA CYS A 76 -9.72 8.56 38.90
C CYS A 76 -10.67 8.15 37.78
N GLY A 77 -10.90 9.02 36.79
CA GLY A 77 -11.71 8.72 35.62
C GLY A 77 -11.19 7.54 34.81
N MET A 78 -9.87 7.44 34.59
CA MET A 78 -9.26 6.28 33.92
C MET A 78 -9.46 4.98 34.71
N ALA A 79 -9.39 5.03 36.05
CA ALA A 79 -9.67 3.87 36.89
C ALA A 79 -11.16 3.48 36.82
N ILE A 80 -12.08 4.45 36.81
CA ILE A 80 -13.52 4.20 36.61
C ILE A 80 -13.76 3.57 35.23
N ALA A 81 -13.20 4.13 34.16
CA ALA A 81 -13.35 3.58 32.81
C ALA A 81 -12.82 2.14 32.72
N THR A 82 -11.70 1.86 33.36
CA THR A 82 -11.14 0.50 33.43
C THR A 82 -12.04 -0.47 34.23
N ILE A 83 -12.81 0.01 35.20
CA ILE A 83 -13.81 -0.80 35.91
C ILE A 83 -15.05 -0.98 35.02
N ALA A 84 -15.45 0.06 34.28
CA ALA A 84 -16.62 0.07 33.43
C ALA A 84 -16.57 -1.02 32.35
N THR A 85 -15.39 -1.32 31.79
CA THR A 85 -15.21 -2.42 30.81
C THR A 85 -15.64 -3.80 31.33
N TRP A 86 -15.70 -3.99 32.65
CA TRP A 86 -16.09 -5.27 33.28
C TRP A 86 -17.49 -5.22 33.89
N ASP A 87 -17.83 -4.07 34.49
CA ASP A 87 -18.96 -3.97 35.40
C ASP A 87 -20.12 -3.16 34.81
N TRP A 88 -19.93 -2.37 33.77
CA TRP A 88 -20.99 -1.53 33.19
C TRP A 88 -21.49 -2.12 31.86
N PRO A 89 -22.82 -2.20 31.63
CA PRO A 89 -23.92 -1.75 32.49
C PRO A 89 -24.28 -2.65 33.68
N GLN A 90 -24.01 -3.96 33.61
CA GLN A 90 -24.83 -4.94 34.33
C GLN A 90 -24.56 -4.94 35.85
N GLN A 91 -23.31 -4.76 36.27
CA GLN A 91 -22.92 -4.75 37.69
C GLN A 91 -22.84 -3.34 38.29
N TRP A 92 -22.76 -2.28 37.47
CA TRP A 92 -22.72 -0.88 37.87
C TRP A 92 -23.70 0.01 37.08
N PRO A 93 -25.02 -0.28 37.11
CA PRO A 93 -25.99 0.38 36.24
C PRO A 93 -26.22 1.87 36.57
N GLN A 94 -25.87 2.33 37.77
CA GLN A 94 -26.05 3.73 38.17
C GLN A 94 -24.96 4.68 37.65
N LEU A 95 -23.87 4.17 37.05
CA LEU A 95 -22.71 4.97 36.67
C LEU A 95 -23.09 6.14 35.75
N THR A 96 -23.82 5.88 34.67
CA THR A 96 -24.26 6.91 33.72
C THR A 96 -25.12 7.98 34.40
N ALA A 97 -26.10 7.55 35.21
CA ALA A 97 -26.99 8.47 35.91
C ALA A 97 -26.25 9.33 36.95
N GLN A 98 -25.23 8.78 37.62
CA GLN A 98 -24.37 9.52 38.55
C GLN A 98 -23.54 10.60 37.83
N LEU A 99 -22.94 10.26 36.69
CA LEU A 99 -22.14 11.19 35.90
C LEU A 99 -23.00 12.31 35.29
N VAL A 100 -24.18 11.97 34.73
CA VAL A 100 -25.15 12.96 34.22
C VAL A 100 -25.70 13.82 35.36
N GLY A 101 -25.94 13.24 36.54
CA GLY A 101 -26.34 13.97 37.75
C GLY A 101 -25.32 15.01 38.17
N ALA A 102 -24.03 14.65 38.18
CA ALA A 102 -22.95 15.59 38.50
C ALA A 102 -22.90 16.79 37.54
N ILE A 103 -23.23 16.59 36.26
CA ILE A 103 -23.36 17.65 35.26
C ILE A 103 -24.56 18.56 35.54
N ARG A 104 -25.71 17.98 35.90
CA ARG A 104 -26.97 18.72 36.18
C ARG A 104 -26.90 19.54 37.46
N GLU A 105 -26.33 18.99 38.52
CA GLU A 105 -26.29 19.60 39.85
C GLU A 105 -25.34 20.81 39.93
N ARG A 106 -24.31 20.85 39.06
CA ARG A 106 -23.38 21.98 38.89
C ARG A 106 -22.76 22.45 40.22
N THR A 107 -22.41 21.50 41.09
CA THR A 107 -21.89 21.78 42.44
C THR A 107 -20.54 22.49 42.42
N SER A 108 -19.69 22.19 41.42
CA SER A 108 -18.42 22.86 41.14
C SER A 108 -18.01 22.63 39.68
N GLU A 109 -17.22 23.55 39.12
CA GLU A 109 -16.68 23.39 37.76
C GLU A 109 -15.77 22.15 37.64
N ASP A 110 -14.98 21.86 38.67
CA ASP A 110 -14.15 20.66 38.74
C ASP A 110 -14.96 19.36 38.66
N SER A 111 -16.11 19.31 39.37
CA SER A 111 -17.01 18.16 39.33
C SER A 111 -17.62 17.94 37.95
N VAL A 112 -17.98 19.02 37.24
CA VAL A 112 -18.51 18.94 35.88
C VAL A 112 -17.39 18.48 34.93
N ALA A 113 -16.21 19.07 35.02
CA ALA A 113 -15.06 18.72 34.18
C ALA A 113 -14.64 17.25 34.37
N GLY A 114 -14.58 16.75 35.60
CA GLY A 114 -14.27 15.35 35.89
C GLY A 114 -15.34 14.38 35.39
N ALA A 115 -16.63 14.74 35.54
CA ALA A 115 -17.73 13.92 35.02
C ALA A 115 -17.70 13.83 33.49
N LEU A 116 -17.49 14.95 32.79
CA LEU A 116 -17.36 14.99 31.32
C LEU A 116 -16.19 14.14 30.84
N ARG A 117 -15.01 14.29 31.44
CA ARG A 117 -13.83 13.49 31.07
C ARG A 117 -14.08 12.00 31.29
N CYS A 118 -14.72 11.63 32.40
CA CYS A 118 -15.08 10.24 32.67
C CYS A 118 -16.08 9.69 31.64
N LEU A 119 -17.08 10.47 31.23
CA LEU A 119 -18.04 10.09 30.19
C LEU A 119 -17.35 9.87 28.84
N ALA A 120 -16.47 10.78 28.41
CA ALA A 120 -15.73 10.62 27.16
C ALA A 120 -14.93 9.30 27.10
N MET A 121 -14.43 8.82 28.24
CA MET A 121 -13.66 7.56 28.31
C MET A 121 -14.52 6.29 28.31
N ILE A 122 -15.80 6.34 28.71
CA ILE A 122 -16.66 5.14 28.82
C ILE A 122 -17.65 5.01 27.67
N LEU A 123 -17.99 6.11 26.99
CA LEU A 123 -19.00 6.08 25.93
C LEU A 123 -18.53 5.35 24.67
N GLY A 124 -17.20 5.24 24.45
CA GLY A 124 -16.63 4.42 23.39
C GLY A 124 -16.96 2.92 23.54
N ASP A 125 -17.18 2.45 24.76
CA ASP A 125 -17.50 1.05 25.08
C ASP A 125 -19.02 0.85 25.33
N MET A 126 -19.86 1.80 24.90
CA MET A 126 -21.30 1.73 25.11
C MET A 126 -21.92 0.56 24.35
N GLU A 127 -22.54 -0.36 25.11
CA GLU A 127 -23.30 -1.45 24.53
C GLU A 127 -24.59 -0.94 23.88
N GLU A 128 -25.02 -1.65 22.84
CA GLU A 128 -26.19 -1.29 22.05
C GLU A 128 -27.48 -1.14 22.88
N THR A 129 -27.62 -1.88 23.98
CA THR A 129 -28.81 -1.85 24.85
C THR A 129 -28.94 -0.56 25.65
N GLN A 130 -27.86 0.20 25.80
CA GLN A 130 -27.81 1.38 26.67
C GLN A 130 -28.15 2.67 25.94
N VAL A 131 -28.21 2.63 24.60
CA VAL A 131 -28.36 3.79 23.72
C VAL A 131 -29.68 4.53 23.98
N GLU A 132 -30.80 3.80 24.07
CA GLU A 132 -32.14 4.38 24.21
C GLU A 132 -32.33 5.16 25.52
N ASP A 133 -31.62 4.78 26.58
CA ASP A 133 -31.68 5.45 27.89
C ASP A 133 -30.62 6.54 28.03
N THR A 134 -29.39 6.29 27.55
CA THR A 134 -28.23 7.15 27.78
C THR A 134 -28.25 8.39 26.89
N VAL A 135 -28.49 8.21 25.59
CA VAL A 135 -28.38 9.29 24.59
C VAL A 135 -29.39 10.42 24.85
N PRO A 136 -30.70 10.15 25.06
CA PRO A 136 -31.68 11.22 25.30
C PRO A 136 -31.49 11.94 26.63
N ALA A 137 -30.88 11.29 27.62
CA ALA A 137 -30.61 11.88 28.93
C ALA A 137 -29.35 12.76 28.93
N LEU A 138 -28.36 12.44 28.09
CA LEU A 138 -27.03 13.05 28.05
C LEU A 138 -26.95 14.22 27.05
N LEU A 139 -27.34 14.00 25.79
CA LEU A 139 -27.13 14.97 24.72
C LEU A 139 -27.74 16.36 25.00
N PRO A 140 -28.98 16.48 25.52
CA PRO A 140 -29.54 17.79 25.85
C PRO A 140 -28.77 18.55 26.93
N GLU A 141 -28.21 17.86 27.92
CA GLU A 141 -27.41 18.48 28.99
C GLU A 141 -26.08 19.00 28.46
N LEU A 142 -25.42 18.21 27.60
CA LEU A 142 -24.19 18.63 26.91
C LEU A 142 -24.45 19.85 26.02
N CYS A 143 -25.55 19.83 25.24
CA CYS A 143 -25.93 20.96 24.39
C CYS A 143 -26.16 22.24 25.20
N ALA A 144 -26.79 22.12 26.38
CA ALA A 144 -27.01 23.25 27.27
C ALA A 144 -25.71 23.82 27.86
N ILE A 145 -24.67 23.01 28.07
CA ILE A 145 -23.34 23.49 28.50
C ILE A 145 -22.70 24.33 27.40
N VAL A 146 -22.68 23.81 26.17
CA VAL A 146 -22.00 24.48 25.04
C VAL A 146 -22.71 25.78 24.67
N ALA A 147 -24.05 25.77 24.66
CA ALA A 147 -24.88 26.93 24.34
C ALA A 147 -24.93 28.01 25.43
N ALA A 148 -24.47 27.73 26.66
CA ALA A 148 -24.49 28.70 27.76
C ALA A 148 -23.55 29.88 27.49
N ASP A 149 -23.76 31.01 28.19
CA ASP A 149 -22.84 32.16 28.13
C ASP A 149 -21.45 31.79 28.70
N ALA A 150 -20.39 32.43 28.19
CA ALA A 150 -19.02 32.31 28.70
C ALA A 150 -18.91 32.73 30.18
N ALA A 151 -19.84 33.55 30.69
CA ALA A 151 -19.95 33.85 32.12
C ALA A 151 -20.37 32.65 32.99
N MET A 152 -20.93 31.59 32.39
CA MET A 152 -21.43 30.40 33.10
C MET A 152 -20.48 29.21 33.02
N TYR A 153 -19.84 28.98 31.86
CA TYR A 153 -18.87 27.91 31.66
C TYR A 153 -17.67 28.41 30.88
N THR A 154 -16.48 27.99 31.31
CA THR A 154 -15.22 28.24 30.60
C THR A 154 -15.18 27.51 29.25
N LEU A 155 -14.36 28.01 28.33
CA LEU A 155 -14.16 27.38 27.02
C LEU A 155 -13.65 25.93 27.15
N ALA A 156 -12.81 25.66 28.16
CA ALA A 156 -12.32 24.32 28.45
C ALA A 156 -13.45 23.33 28.81
N VAL A 157 -14.44 23.75 29.60
CA VAL A 157 -15.59 22.90 29.95
C VAL A 157 -16.50 22.67 28.74
N LYS A 158 -16.72 23.71 27.93
CA LYS A 158 -17.49 23.58 26.68
C LYS A 158 -16.83 22.62 25.69
N ARG A 159 -15.52 22.73 25.49
CA ARG A 159 -14.74 21.80 24.66
C ARG A 159 -14.85 20.36 25.16
N ARG A 160 -14.71 20.12 26.46
CA ARG A 160 -14.90 18.77 27.04
C ARG A 160 -16.30 18.24 26.80
N ALA A 161 -17.34 19.07 26.85
CA ALA A 161 -18.70 18.65 26.52
C ALA A 161 -18.84 18.23 25.05
N LEU A 162 -18.16 18.92 24.13
CA LEU A 162 -18.07 18.49 22.72
C LEU A 162 -17.29 17.18 22.57
N ALA A 163 -16.20 16.98 23.31
CA ALA A 163 -15.47 15.70 23.27
C ALA A 163 -16.32 14.50 23.72
N VAL A 164 -17.21 14.70 24.71
CA VAL A 164 -18.21 13.66 25.08
C VAL A 164 -19.19 13.41 23.92
N LEU A 165 -19.67 14.47 23.26
CA LEU A 165 -20.53 14.34 22.09
C LEU A 165 -19.82 13.60 20.96
N HIS A 166 -18.56 13.95 20.67
CA HIS A 166 -17.75 13.33 19.63
C HIS A 166 -17.61 11.81 19.86
N ALA A 167 -17.21 11.39 21.07
CA ALA A 167 -17.14 9.97 21.44
C ALA A 167 -18.49 9.25 21.29
N CYS A 168 -19.58 9.93 21.64
CA CYS A 168 -20.93 9.39 21.47
C CYS A 168 -21.32 9.24 20.00
N LEU A 169 -21.05 10.25 19.15
CA LEU A 169 -21.37 10.23 17.73
C LEU A 169 -20.60 9.11 17.01
N LEU A 170 -19.31 8.96 17.31
CA LEU A 170 -18.48 7.90 16.76
C LEU A 170 -19.04 6.51 17.09
N THR A 171 -19.34 6.26 18.36
CA THR A 171 -19.88 4.97 18.83
C THR A 171 -21.23 4.65 18.17
N LEU A 172 -22.11 5.65 18.07
CA LEU A 172 -23.42 5.49 17.43
C LEU A 172 -23.31 5.31 15.91
N GLY A 173 -22.31 5.91 15.27
CA GLY A 173 -22.09 5.84 13.83
C GLY A 173 -21.66 4.46 13.32
N VAL A 174 -20.87 3.75 14.12
CA VAL A 174 -20.33 2.41 13.79
C VAL A 174 -21.36 1.28 14.01
N MET A 175 -22.52 1.56 14.61
CA MET A 175 -23.56 0.55 14.82
C MET A 175 -24.21 0.11 13.50
N SER A 176 -24.25 -1.19 13.22
CA SER A 176 -24.74 -1.77 11.96
C SER A 176 -26.06 -2.54 12.09
N GLY A 177 -26.65 -2.93 10.95
CA GLY A 177 -27.85 -3.76 10.86
C GLY A 177 -29.13 -3.08 11.33
N ALA A 178 -30.09 -3.89 11.84
CA ALA A 178 -31.44 -3.43 12.16
C ALA A 178 -31.51 -2.27 13.18
N ARG A 179 -30.46 -2.08 14.01
CA ARG A 179 -30.41 -1.02 15.01
C ARG A 179 -29.87 0.31 14.49
N GLN A 180 -29.15 0.32 13.36
CA GLN A 180 -28.71 1.57 12.73
C GLN A 180 -29.89 2.49 12.43
N ARG A 181 -31.02 1.92 11.97
CA ARG A 181 -32.27 2.66 11.72
C ARG A 181 -32.82 3.29 13.01
N ALA A 182 -32.88 2.52 14.10
CA ALA A 182 -33.37 3.02 15.39
C ALA A 182 -32.49 4.16 15.95
N VAL A 183 -31.16 4.03 15.83
CA VAL A 183 -30.20 5.08 16.22
C VAL A 183 -30.42 6.35 15.38
N ARG A 184 -30.58 6.22 14.06
CA ARG A 184 -30.87 7.36 13.17
C ARG A 184 -32.19 8.05 13.52
N ASP A 185 -33.24 7.28 13.80
CA ASP A 185 -34.54 7.81 14.21
C ASP A 185 -34.44 8.56 15.54
N LEU A 186 -33.66 8.03 16.50
CA LEU A 186 -33.40 8.66 17.80
C LEU A 186 -32.61 9.97 17.67
N MET A 187 -31.59 9.99 16.82
CA MET A 187 -30.71 11.14 16.63
C MET A 187 -31.38 12.28 15.86
N THR A 188 -32.27 11.98 14.92
CA THR A 188 -32.95 12.97 14.06
C THR A 188 -33.51 14.19 14.82
N PRO A 189 -34.33 14.04 15.89
CA PRO A 189 -34.83 15.18 16.65
C PRO A 189 -33.76 15.86 17.54
N LEU A 190 -32.68 15.17 17.87
CA LEU A 190 -31.61 15.65 18.75
C LEU A 190 -30.55 16.47 18.01
N LEU A 191 -30.37 16.27 16.70
CA LEU A 191 -29.31 16.90 15.92
C LEU A 191 -29.52 18.40 15.73
N ARG A 192 -30.77 18.88 15.57
CA ARG A 192 -31.02 20.29 15.18
C ARG A 192 -30.42 21.32 16.16
N PRO A 193 -30.62 21.22 17.49
CA PRO A 193 -29.99 22.15 18.43
C PRO A 193 -28.45 22.15 18.35
N TRP A 194 -27.85 20.98 18.13
CA TRP A 194 -26.40 20.86 17.98
C TRP A 194 -25.88 21.55 16.73
N LEU A 195 -26.57 21.40 15.60
CA LEU A 195 -26.20 22.05 14.34
C LEU A 195 -26.26 23.58 14.44
N ASP A 196 -27.23 24.13 15.17
CA ASP A 196 -27.32 25.56 15.44
C ASP A 196 -26.14 26.05 16.32
N VAL A 197 -25.74 25.24 17.32
CA VAL A 197 -24.56 25.50 18.18
C VAL A 197 -23.26 25.44 17.36
N PHE A 198 -23.10 24.45 16.49
CA PHE A 198 -21.93 24.33 15.62
C PHE A 198 -21.84 25.53 14.68
N ALA A 199 -22.94 25.95 14.06
CA ALA A 199 -22.95 27.12 13.19
C ALA A 199 -22.53 28.41 13.92
N ALA A 200 -22.94 28.57 15.19
CA ALA A 200 -22.55 29.71 16.01
C ALA A 200 -21.07 29.66 16.42
N ALA A 201 -20.57 28.49 16.80
CA ALA A 201 -19.16 28.30 17.20
C ALA A 201 -18.18 28.49 16.02
N LEU A 202 -18.60 28.15 14.80
CA LEU A 202 -17.81 28.31 13.57
C LEU A 202 -18.01 29.67 12.87
N ALA A 203 -18.78 30.59 13.48
CA ALA A 203 -19.15 31.85 12.82
C ALA A 203 -17.99 32.85 12.66
N ALA A 204 -16.93 32.72 13.46
CA ALA A 204 -15.78 33.61 13.46
C ALA A 204 -14.46 32.82 13.64
N PRO A 205 -13.34 33.29 13.08
CA PRO A 205 -12.04 32.67 13.27
C PRO A 205 -11.58 32.78 14.74
N PRO A 206 -11.00 31.70 15.33
CA PRO A 206 -10.41 31.77 16.66
C PRO A 206 -9.16 32.67 16.66
N ASP A 207 -8.87 33.30 17.82
CA ASP A 207 -7.58 33.97 18.03
C ASP A 207 -6.45 32.93 18.04
N PRO A 208 -5.42 33.03 17.17
CA PRO A 208 -4.31 32.06 17.11
C PRO A 208 -3.52 31.93 18.41
N THR A 209 -3.60 32.94 19.29
CA THR A 209 -2.89 32.98 20.57
C THR A 209 -3.73 32.49 21.76
N ASP A 210 -5.01 32.18 21.55
CA ASP A 210 -5.93 31.67 22.58
C ASP A 210 -6.24 30.17 22.36
N PRO A 211 -5.54 29.25 23.07
CA PRO A 211 -5.75 27.82 22.93
C PRO A 211 -7.19 27.38 23.27
N GLY A 212 -7.89 28.14 24.11
CA GLY A 212 -9.27 27.85 24.49
C GLY A 212 -10.25 28.04 23.33
N GLN A 213 -10.03 29.07 22.51
CA GLN A 213 -10.83 29.31 21.30
C GLN A 213 -10.49 28.30 20.21
N CYS A 214 -9.20 28.05 19.94
CA CYS A 214 -8.76 27.03 19.00
C CYS A 214 -9.33 25.65 19.36
N GLY A 215 -9.22 25.24 20.63
CA GLY A 215 -9.73 23.96 21.08
C GLY A 215 -11.25 23.83 20.96
N LEU A 216 -12.03 24.90 21.19
CA LEU A 216 -13.48 24.86 21.01
C LEU A 216 -13.86 24.66 19.53
N VAL A 217 -13.22 25.40 18.63
CA VAL A 217 -13.46 25.31 17.18
C VAL A 217 -13.03 23.93 16.65
N LEU A 218 -11.85 23.45 17.05
CA LEU A 218 -11.33 22.13 16.68
C LEU A 218 -12.33 21.01 17.01
N GLU A 219 -12.78 20.95 18.26
CA GLU A 219 -13.70 19.89 18.70
C GLU A 219 -15.10 20.03 18.09
N THR A 220 -15.51 21.26 17.76
CA THR A 220 -16.75 21.52 17.00
C THR A 220 -16.64 20.93 15.59
N LEU A 221 -15.50 21.13 14.91
CA LEU A 221 -15.27 20.58 13.59
C LEU A 221 -15.25 19.04 13.60
N ARG A 222 -14.58 18.42 14.57
CA ARG A 222 -14.61 16.95 14.78
C ARG A 222 -16.03 16.41 14.91
N CYS A 223 -16.84 17.03 15.79
CA CYS A 223 -18.24 16.64 15.94
C CYS A 223 -19.02 16.79 14.63
N LEU A 224 -18.81 17.90 13.90
CA LEU A 224 -19.48 18.14 12.62
C LEU A 224 -19.08 17.09 11.57
N SER A 225 -17.81 16.72 11.47
CA SER A 225 -17.32 15.65 10.59
C SER A 225 -18.04 14.31 10.86
N GLN A 226 -18.17 13.92 12.14
CA GLN A 226 -18.90 12.71 12.52
C GLN A 226 -20.38 12.76 12.12
N VAL A 227 -21.02 13.93 12.25
CA VAL A 227 -22.41 14.10 11.80
C VAL A 227 -22.53 13.97 10.28
N VAL A 228 -21.59 14.53 9.51
CA VAL A 228 -21.58 14.38 8.05
C VAL A 228 -21.39 12.92 7.65
N GLN A 229 -20.41 12.24 8.23
CA GLN A 229 -20.08 10.86 7.90
C GLN A 229 -21.22 9.89 8.19
N TYR A 230 -21.80 9.93 9.39
CA TYR A 230 -22.73 8.89 9.84
C TYR A 230 -24.21 9.31 9.83
N PHE A 231 -24.49 10.61 9.92
CA PHE A 231 -25.82 11.16 10.20
C PHE A 231 -26.31 12.19 9.18
N ALA A 232 -25.65 12.35 8.02
CA ALA A 232 -26.04 13.34 7.01
C ALA A 232 -27.51 13.22 6.57
N LYS A 233 -28.00 11.99 6.36
CA LYS A 233 -29.40 11.72 6.01
C LYS A 233 -30.38 12.16 7.12
N SER A 234 -30.03 11.93 8.38
CA SER A 234 -30.85 12.29 9.55
C SER A 234 -30.85 13.80 9.81
N ALA A 235 -29.73 14.47 9.57
CA ALA A 235 -29.59 15.91 9.77
C ALA A 235 -30.27 16.72 8.66
N GLY A 236 -30.27 16.23 7.42
CA GLY A 236 -30.93 16.87 6.27
C GLY A 236 -30.43 18.30 6.04
N ASP A 237 -31.34 19.20 5.64
CA ASP A 237 -31.02 20.60 5.30
C ASP A 237 -30.46 21.42 6.47
N ALA A 238 -30.61 20.94 7.72
CA ALA A 238 -30.05 21.62 8.88
C ALA A 238 -28.51 21.64 8.87
N LEU A 239 -27.85 20.77 8.09
CA LEU A 239 -26.40 20.77 7.91
C LEU A 239 -25.88 21.96 7.12
N VAL A 240 -26.69 22.58 6.27
CA VAL A 240 -26.22 23.63 5.35
C VAL A 240 -25.65 24.83 6.10
N ALA A 241 -26.26 25.21 7.23
CA ALA A 241 -25.80 26.35 8.03
C ALA A 241 -24.41 26.14 8.67
N PRO A 242 -24.15 25.07 9.45
CA PRO A 242 -22.83 24.82 10.01
C PRO A 242 -21.77 24.49 8.95
N LEU A 243 -22.11 23.77 7.89
CA LEU A 243 -21.17 23.52 6.77
C LEU A 243 -20.80 24.81 6.04
N GLY A 244 -21.78 25.69 5.80
CA GLY A 244 -21.50 27.00 5.24
C GLY A 244 -20.65 27.88 6.16
N ALA A 245 -20.77 27.74 7.49
CA ALA A 245 -19.89 28.40 8.45
C ALA A 245 -18.46 27.84 8.40
N ALA A 246 -18.30 26.51 8.34
CA ALA A 246 -17.00 25.86 8.17
C ALA A 246 -16.31 26.31 6.87
N ALA A 247 -17.03 26.33 5.74
CA ALA A 247 -16.49 26.81 4.46
C ALA A 247 -16.02 28.28 4.55
N ARG A 248 -16.81 29.17 5.16
CA ARG A 248 -16.39 30.57 5.38
C ARG A 248 -15.18 30.67 6.31
N LEU A 249 -15.13 29.84 7.36
CA LEU A 249 -14.01 29.79 8.30
C LEU A 249 -12.70 29.44 7.58
N PHE A 250 -12.73 28.53 6.61
CA PHE A 250 -11.55 28.14 5.82
C PHE A 250 -10.91 29.32 5.10
N HIS A 251 -11.72 30.17 4.47
CA HIS A 251 -11.21 31.39 3.84
C HIS A 251 -10.78 32.45 4.86
N ALA A 252 -11.43 32.52 6.03
CA ALA A 252 -11.17 33.52 7.06
C ALA A 252 -9.89 33.25 7.87
N LEU A 253 -9.49 31.98 8.01
CA LEU A 253 -8.29 31.58 8.75
C LEU A 253 -6.98 31.87 8.00
N ALA A 254 -7.02 31.96 6.67
CA ALA A 254 -5.81 32.01 5.85
C ALA A 254 -4.87 33.19 6.18
N PRO A 255 -5.34 34.44 6.41
CA PRO A 255 -4.45 35.53 6.79
C PRO A 255 -3.80 35.32 8.16
N ALA A 256 -4.54 34.75 9.11
CA ALA A 256 -4.03 34.47 10.46
C ALA A 256 -2.98 33.37 10.44
N TYR A 257 -3.25 32.27 9.71
CA TYR A 257 -2.30 31.18 9.51
C TYR A 257 -1.02 31.66 8.81
N HIS A 258 -1.16 32.47 7.76
CA HIS A 258 0.00 33.03 7.08
C HIS A 258 0.87 33.89 8.01
N ALA A 259 0.26 34.73 8.84
CA ALA A 259 1.00 35.57 9.78
C ALA A 259 1.63 34.80 10.95
N SER A 260 0.95 33.76 11.47
CA SER A 260 1.42 33.01 12.65
C SER A 260 2.41 31.90 12.32
N THR A 261 2.27 31.26 11.16
CA THR A 261 2.95 30.00 10.83
C THR A 261 3.91 30.15 9.65
N ILE A 262 3.50 30.84 8.58
CA ILE A 262 4.35 30.98 7.37
C ILE A 262 5.33 32.16 7.50
N GLY A 263 4.86 33.31 8.01
CA GLY A 263 5.63 34.54 8.13
C GLY A 263 6.38 34.70 9.47
N ASN A 264 6.26 33.73 10.38
CA ASN A 264 6.96 33.74 11.66
C ASN A 264 8.32 33.05 11.53
N GLU A 265 9.41 33.81 11.67
CA GLU A 265 10.80 33.33 11.57
C GLU A 265 11.38 32.94 12.95
N SER A 266 10.55 32.65 13.96
CA SER A 266 11.04 32.28 15.31
C SER A 266 10.89 30.78 15.59
N ASP A 267 12.01 30.14 15.92
CA ASP A 267 12.12 28.69 16.18
C ASP A 267 11.56 28.27 17.57
N GLU A 268 11.01 29.21 18.35
CA GLU A 268 10.54 28.98 19.73
C GLU A 268 9.03 28.65 19.83
N TYR A 269 8.39 28.15 18.76
CA TYR A 269 6.97 27.80 18.81
C TYR A 269 6.73 26.39 19.37
N GLU A 270 6.44 26.29 20.68
CA GLU A 270 5.79 25.10 21.24
C GLU A 270 4.27 25.24 21.13
N ALA A 271 3.63 24.31 20.40
CA ALA A 271 2.18 24.28 20.29
C ALA A 271 1.54 24.15 21.69
N PRO A 272 0.59 25.03 22.05
CA PRO A 272 -0.03 24.99 23.36
C PRO A 272 -0.81 23.68 23.53
N ARG A 273 -0.45 22.92 24.57
CA ARG A 273 -1.14 21.68 24.95
C ARG A 273 -2.03 21.89 26.17
N ASP A 274 -3.15 21.19 26.20
CA ASP A 274 -4.02 21.17 27.36
C ASP A 274 -3.52 20.23 28.48
N ASP A 275 -4.33 20.06 29.53
CA ASP A 275 -4.06 19.15 30.64
C ASP A 275 -4.19 17.66 30.28
N GLU A 276 -4.64 17.37 29.06
CA GLU A 276 -4.83 16.03 28.49
C GLU A 276 -3.74 15.69 27.45
N GLY A 277 -2.88 16.65 27.11
CA GLY A 277 -1.77 16.52 26.16
C GLY A 277 -2.15 16.78 24.71
N GLU A 278 -3.39 17.21 24.45
CA GLU A 278 -3.88 17.55 23.11
C GLU A 278 -3.35 18.92 22.68
N GLU A 279 -2.87 19.00 21.45
CA GLU A 279 -2.44 20.26 20.84
C GLU A 279 -3.65 21.09 20.43
N LEU A 280 -3.73 22.31 20.95
CA LEU A 280 -4.83 23.24 20.72
C LEU A 280 -4.33 24.46 19.94
N SER A 281 -3.73 24.21 18.77
CA SER A 281 -3.15 25.24 17.91
C SER A 281 -4.10 25.64 16.77
N LEU A 282 -3.78 26.77 16.12
CA LEU A 282 -4.45 27.16 14.88
C LEU A 282 -4.23 26.14 13.76
N GLU A 283 -3.05 25.53 13.71
CA GLU A 283 -2.69 24.52 12.72
C GLU A 283 -3.60 23.29 12.83
N SER A 284 -3.84 22.77 14.04
CA SER A 284 -4.77 21.65 14.25
C SER A 284 -6.20 21.99 13.79
N VAL A 285 -6.64 23.25 13.98
CA VAL A 285 -7.94 23.71 13.48
C VAL A 285 -7.98 23.70 11.95
N VAL A 286 -6.91 24.16 11.28
CA VAL A 286 -6.82 24.16 9.82
C VAL A 286 -6.81 22.74 9.27
N SER A 287 -6.02 21.83 9.86
CA SER A 287 -5.98 20.42 9.44
C SER A 287 -7.35 19.75 9.56
N GLN A 288 -8.03 19.90 10.70
CA GLN A 288 -9.36 19.32 10.89
C GLN A 288 -10.40 19.93 9.93
N LEU A 289 -10.26 21.21 9.60
CA LEU A 289 -11.15 21.89 8.66
C LEU A 289 -10.93 21.41 7.22
N LEU A 290 -9.67 21.15 6.83
CA LEU A 290 -9.33 20.55 5.54
C LEU A 290 -9.95 19.17 5.40
N GLU A 291 -9.84 18.31 6.41
CA GLU A 291 -10.51 16.99 6.43
C GLU A 291 -12.02 17.10 6.22
N LEU A 292 -12.67 18.05 6.89
CA LEU A 292 -14.10 18.28 6.71
C LEU A 292 -14.43 18.73 5.28
N ILE A 293 -13.62 19.62 4.68
CA ILE A 293 -13.84 20.08 3.30
C ILE A 293 -13.63 18.93 2.31
N MET A 294 -12.60 18.11 2.49
CA MET A 294 -12.35 16.91 1.69
C MET A 294 -13.56 15.95 1.75
N CYS A 295 -14.07 15.68 2.96
CA CYS A 295 -15.31 14.92 3.14
C CYS A 295 -16.51 15.53 2.39
N LEU A 296 -16.61 16.86 2.31
CA LEU A 296 -17.68 17.52 1.54
C LEU A 296 -17.51 17.37 0.03
N VAL A 297 -16.28 17.36 -0.48
CA VAL A 297 -15.96 17.16 -1.91
C VAL A 297 -16.41 15.78 -2.36
N GLU A 298 -16.12 14.75 -1.57
CA GLU A 298 -16.50 13.36 -1.84
C GLU A 298 -18.01 13.12 -1.69
N HIS A 299 -18.69 13.87 -0.83
CA HIS A 299 -20.09 13.63 -0.55
C HIS A 299 -21.02 14.06 -1.72
N PRO A 300 -21.72 13.13 -2.39
CA PRO A 300 -22.37 13.37 -3.69
C PRO A 300 -23.45 14.46 -3.67
N LYS A 301 -24.18 14.59 -2.55
CA LYS A 301 -25.23 15.62 -2.41
C LYS A 301 -24.73 16.97 -1.91
N LEU A 302 -23.60 16.99 -1.20
CA LEU A 302 -23.14 18.18 -0.47
C LEU A 302 -22.02 18.91 -1.21
N ARG A 303 -21.27 18.22 -2.10
CA ARG A 303 -20.20 18.82 -2.91
C ARG A 303 -20.66 20.03 -3.73
N SER A 304 -21.93 20.05 -4.14
CA SER A 304 -22.54 21.20 -4.84
C SER A 304 -22.42 22.54 -4.09
N LEU A 305 -22.30 22.51 -2.76
CA LEU A 305 -22.11 23.71 -1.92
C LEU A 305 -20.76 24.41 -2.17
N LEU A 306 -19.77 23.69 -2.71
CA LEU A 306 -18.43 24.22 -2.99
C LEU A 306 -18.30 24.83 -4.40
N ARG A 307 -19.30 24.63 -5.28
CA ARG A 307 -19.22 25.02 -6.69
C ARG A 307 -19.04 26.52 -6.90
N ASP A 308 -19.85 27.34 -6.24
CA ASP A 308 -19.87 28.80 -6.44
C ASP A 308 -18.62 29.51 -5.88
N GLY A 309 -17.86 28.86 -4.99
CA GLY A 309 -16.66 29.39 -4.34
C GLY A 309 -15.35 28.67 -4.71
N MET A 310 -15.39 27.80 -5.73
CA MET A 310 -14.29 26.89 -6.05
C MET A 310 -12.96 27.61 -6.34
N GLU A 311 -12.97 28.71 -7.10
CA GLU A 311 -11.75 29.50 -7.37
C GLU A 311 -11.15 30.06 -6.08
N ASP A 312 -11.97 30.60 -5.19
CA ASP A 312 -11.51 31.12 -3.89
C ASP A 312 -11.01 29.99 -2.99
N THR A 313 -11.59 28.78 -3.07
CA THR A 313 -11.12 27.61 -2.33
C THR A 313 -9.74 27.18 -2.80
N ILE A 314 -9.54 27.02 -4.12
CA ILE A 314 -8.24 26.71 -4.73
C ILE A 314 -7.21 27.79 -4.38
N TYR A 315 -7.59 29.07 -4.50
CA TYR A 315 -6.72 30.20 -4.15
C TYR A 315 -6.26 30.16 -2.69
N ARG A 316 -7.15 29.78 -1.75
CA ARG A 316 -6.80 29.63 -0.32
C ARG A 316 -5.95 28.39 -0.07
N ALA A 317 -6.26 27.25 -0.68
CA ALA A 317 -5.47 26.03 -0.61
C ALA A 317 -4.01 26.29 -1.00
N ILE A 318 -3.77 26.96 -2.13
CA ILE A 318 -2.42 27.38 -2.56
C ILE A 318 -1.72 28.26 -1.50
N GLY A 319 -2.48 29.08 -0.78
CA GLY A 319 -1.94 29.90 0.31
C GLY A 319 -1.49 29.10 1.53
N TYR A 320 -2.27 28.07 1.89
CA TYR A 320 -1.92 27.15 2.98
C TYR A 320 -0.77 26.22 2.62
N MET A 321 -0.56 25.96 1.33
CA MET A 321 0.57 25.17 0.82
C MET A 321 1.91 25.90 0.95
N CYS A 322 1.97 27.21 1.22
CA CYS A 322 3.25 27.92 1.34
C CYS A 322 4.17 27.30 2.41
N MET A 323 5.43 27.09 2.04
CA MET A 323 6.44 26.49 2.93
C MET A 323 6.67 27.35 4.18
N THR A 324 6.68 26.71 5.35
CA THR A 324 6.93 27.36 6.64
C THR A 324 8.43 27.54 6.89
N ALA A 325 8.81 28.42 7.83
CA ALA A 325 10.22 28.58 8.20
C ALA A 325 10.79 27.30 8.86
N ALA A 326 9.98 26.61 9.68
CA ALA A 326 10.38 25.35 10.30
C ALA A 326 10.65 24.23 9.26
N GLN A 327 9.83 24.14 8.20
CA GLN A 327 10.09 23.23 7.08
C GLN A 327 11.37 23.60 6.33
N GLU A 328 11.60 24.90 6.10
CA GLU A 328 12.81 25.38 5.43
C GLU A 328 14.08 24.96 6.19
N GLU A 329 14.11 25.18 7.51
CA GLU A 329 15.23 24.78 8.37
C GLU A 329 15.39 23.25 8.42
N ALA A 330 14.30 22.51 8.66
CA ALA A 330 14.35 21.06 8.75
C ALA A 330 14.86 20.41 7.46
N TRP A 331 14.43 20.90 6.31
CA TRP A 331 14.81 20.37 4.99
C TRP A 331 16.22 20.81 4.54
N GLU A 332 16.73 21.93 5.07
CA GLU A 332 18.14 22.32 4.89
C GLU A 332 19.08 21.44 5.71
N ASP A 333 18.68 21.07 6.92
CA ASP A 333 19.46 20.22 7.82
C ASP A 333 19.42 18.74 7.42
N ASP A 334 18.26 18.25 6.95
CA ASP A 334 18.06 16.87 6.52
C ASP A 334 17.43 16.75 5.12
N PRO A 335 18.28 16.57 4.08
CA PRO A 335 17.84 16.26 2.72
C PRO A 335 16.93 15.04 2.57
N ASN A 336 17.01 14.06 3.47
CA ASN A 336 16.17 12.88 3.41
C ASN A 336 14.76 13.23 3.89
N ALA A 337 14.63 13.94 5.02
CA ALA A 337 13.35 14.46 5.46
C ALA A 337 12.67 15.34 4.39
N TYR A 338 13.43 16.08 3.58
CA TYR A 338 12.86 16.81 2.44
C TYR A 338 12.23 15.89 1.39
N VAL A 339 12.88 14.76 1.05
CA VAL A 339 12.31 13.81 0.08
C VAL A 339 11.10 13.12 0.71
N ALA A 340 11.20 12.70 1.97
CA ALA A 340 10.15 12.00 2.71
C ALA A 340 8.89 12.85 2.89
N ASP A 341 9.05 14.14 3.21
CA ASP A 341 7.94 15.07 3.43
C ASP A 341 7.30 15.54 2.11
N GLU A 342 8.05 15.49 1.00
CA GLU A 342 7.57 15.81 -0.35
C GLU A 342 7.06 14.59 -1.11
N ASP A 343 7.30 13.41 -0.57
CA ASP A 343 6.63 12.17 -0.93
C ASP A 343 5.39 12.05 -0.01
N ASP A 344 4.22 11.66 -0.53
CA ASP A 344 2.88 11.88 0.05
C ASP A 344 2.59 11.22 1.43
N ASP A 345 3.59 10.73 2.16
CA ASP A 345 3.45 9.96 3.40
C ASP A 345 3.29 10.81 4.68
N MET A 346 3.45 12.14 4.58
CA MET A 346 3.42 13.05 5.72
C MET A 346 2.15 13.89 5.81
N THR A 347 1.53 13.91 6.99
CA THR A 347 0.26 14.62 7.26
C THR A 347 0.48 16.07 7.70
N THR A 348 0.91 16.93 6.77
CA THR A 348 1.01 18.39 7.00
C THR A 348 -0.18 19.15 6.42
N VAL A 349 -0.42 20.39 6.87
CA VAL A 349 -1.42 21.29 6.24
C VAL A 349 -1.13 21.47 4.73
N ARG A 350 0.16 21.50 4.36
CA ARG A 350 0.61 21.63 2.97
C ARG A 350 0.21 20.39 2.14
N ALA A 351 0.50 19.19 2.63
CA ALA A 351 0.11 17.93 1.98
C ALA A 351 -1.41 17.77 1.90
N ALA A 352 -2.14 18.07 2.98
CA ALA A 352 -3.60 18.01 3.01
C ALA A 352 -4.27 18.97 2.00
N CYS A 353 -3.66 20.13 1.73
CA CYS A 353 -4.14 21.00 0.66
C CYS A 353 -3.89 20.42 -0.73
N GLY A 354 -2.78 19.70 -0.94
CA GLY A 354 -2.52 18.96 -2.17
C GLY A 354 -3.58 17.88 -2.42
N MET A 355 -3.87 17.05 -1.40
CA MET A 355 -4.94 16.05 -1.44
C MET A 355 -6.31 16.69 -1.75
N LEU A 356 -6.62 17.82 -1.10
CA LEU A 356 -7.87 18.55 -1.38
C LEU A 356 -7.96 18.97 -2.86
N LEU A 357 -6.89 19.49 -3.45
CA LEU A 357 -6.89 19.88 -4.87
C LEU A 357 -7.11 18.68 -5.79
N HIS A 358 -6.45 17.55 -5.50
CA HIS A 358 -6.62 16.31 -6.25
C HIS A 358 -8.06 15.79 -6.18
N GLN A 359 -8.63 15.69 -4.97
CA GLN A 359 -10.03 15.29 -4.77
C GLN A 359 -11.00 16.24 -5.49
N MET A 360 -10.75 17.55 -5.44
CA MET A 360 -11.57 18.53 -6.15
C MET A 360 -11.46 18.38 -7.68
N SER A 361 -10.29 18.01 -8.22
CA SER A 361 -10.15 17.74 -9.65
C SER A 361 -10.96 16.53 -10.09
N GLY A 362 -10.97 15.43 -9.32
CA GLY A 362 -11.82 14.27 -9.63
C GLY A 362 -13.31 14.62 -9.53
N ALA A 363 -13.74 15.20 -8.40
CA ALA A 363 -15.16 15.45 -8.13
C ALA A 363 -15.82 16.51 -9.04
N PHE A 364 -15.06 17.51 -9.50
CA PHE A 364 -15.58 18.62 -10.32
C PHE A 364 -15.00 18.67 -11.74
N GLY A 365 -14.10 17.76 -12.09
CA GLY A 365 -13.49 17.65 -13.42
C GLY A 365 -14.39 16.99 -14.46
N GLU A 366 -15.09 15.92 -14.07
CA GLU A 366 -15.90 15.07 -14.97
C GLU A 366 -17.31 15.57 -15.23
N GLU A 367 -17.82 16.52 -14.43
CA GLU A 367 -19.21 17.02 -14.51
C GLU A 367 -19.55 17.75 -15.84
N GLY A 368 -18.63 17.75 -16.81
CA GLY A 368 -18.86 18.13 -18.22
C GLY A 368 -19.20 16.97 -19.18
N GLY A 369 -19.26 15.71 -18.71
CA GLY A 369 -19.45 14.52 -19.57
C GLY A 369 -20.85 13.88 -19.56
N GLY A 370 -21.70 14.15 -18.56
CA GLY A 370 -23.02 13.50 -18.42
C GLY A 370 -24.03 13.89 -19.51
N ALA A 371 -24.80 12.91 -20.00
CA ALA A 371 -25.79 13.04 -21.08
C ALA A 371 -26.96 14.02 -20.79
N ASP A 372 -27.15 14.48 -19.55
CA ASP A 372 -28.14 15.50 -19.19
C ASP A 372 -27.54 16.91 -19.34
N GLY A 373 -27.55 17.38 -20.59
CA GLY A 373 -27.10 18.69 -21.02
C GLY A 373 -27.83 19.86 -20.35
N GLY A 374 -27.26 20.36 -19.25
CA GLY A 374 -27.33 21.78 -18.91
C GLY A 374 -26.45 22.56 -19.90
N ALA A 375 -27.00 23.62 -20.51
CA ALA A 375 -26.40 24.41 -21.60
C ALA A 375 -25.09 25.18 -21.27
N ASP A 376 -24.39 24.81 -20.20
CA ASP A 376 -23.18 25.47 -19.68
C ASP A 376 -22.02 24.48 -19.43
N GLY A 377 -22.14 23.22 -19.92
CA GLY A 377 -21.05 22.24 -19.99
C GLY A 377 -19.92 22.77 -20.90
N GLY A 378 -18.99 23.49 -20.28
CA GLY A 378 -18.11 24.46 -20.94
C GLY A 378 -17.21 23.83 -22.00
N ALA A 379 -17.16 24.48 -23.17
CA ALA A 379 -16.26 24.15 -24.27
C ALA A 379 -14.77 24.14 -23.89
N ASP A 380 -14.39 24.66 -22.72
CA ASP A 380 -13.02 25.06 -22.41
C ASP A 380 -12.35 24.22 -21.29
N GLY A 381 -12.88 23.04 -20.94
CA GLY A 381 -12.27 22.11 -19.95
C GLY A 381 -12.90 22.05 -18.56
N GLY A 382 -14.16 22.44 -18.44
CA GLY A 382 -14.92 22.30 -17.19
C GLY A 382 -14.80 23.46 -16.20
N ALA A 383 -15.56 23.38 -15.09
CA ALA A 383 -15.60 24.44 -14.08
C ALA A 383 -14.30 24.47 -13.24
N PHE A 384 -13.73 23.31 -12.92
CA PHE A 384 -12.50 23.20 -12.14
C PHE A 384 -11.31 23.81 -12.88
N SER A 385 -11.11 23.50 -14.18
CA SER A 385 -10.01 24.07 -14.99
C SER A 385 -10.04 25.62 -15.02
N ARG A 386 -11.23 26.22 -15.15
CA ARG A 386 -11.38 27.69 -15.09
C ARG A 386 -11.03 28.27 -13.72
N ALA A 387 -11.51 27.63 -12.65
CA ALA A 387 -11.22 28.05 -11.28
C ALA A 387 -9.72 27.92 -10.95
N LEU A 388 -9.08 26.84 -11.40
CA LEU A 388 -7.63 26.63 -11.26
C LEU A 388 -6.85 27.72 -12.00
N ALA A 389 -7.21 28.02 -13.25
CA ALA A 389 -6.56 29.06 -14.05
C ALA A 389 -6.66 30.46 -13.41
N GLY A 390 -7.83 30.81 -12.86
CA GLY A 390 -8.04 32.08 -12.14
C GLY A 390 -7.19 32.17 -10.88
N ALA A 391 -7.24 31.13 -10.03
CA ALA A 391 -6.49 31.08 -8.78
C ALA A 391 -4.97 31.12 -9.00
N VAL A 392 -4.45 30.34 -9.96
CA VAL A 392 -3.03 30.30 -10.33
C VAL A 392 -2.58 31.66 -10.86
N SER A 393 -3.31 32.26 -11.79
CA SER A 393 -2.96 33.57 -12.36
C SER A 393 -2.85 34.64 -11.29
N ARG A 394 -3.83 34.70 -10.37
CA ARG A 394 -3.85 35.63 -9.25
C ARG A 394 -2.65 35.43 -8.32
N ARG A 395 -2.29 34.19 -8.00
CA ARG A 395 -1.13 33.89 -7.12
C ARG A 395 0.20 34.24 -7.77
N LEU A 396 0.35 34.02 -9.07
CA LEU A 396 1.55 34.43 -9.80
C LEU A 396 1.69 35.96 -9.86
N GLU A 397 0.60 36.69 -10.06
CA GLU A 397 0.59 38.16 -10.01
C GLU A 397 0.97 38.70 -8.62
N GLU A 398 0.43 38.09 -7.56
CA GLU A 398 0.76 38.44 -6.17
C GLU A 398 2.26 38.21 -5.87
N ALA A 399 2.81 37.06 -6.29
CA ALA A 399 4.23 36.74 -6.12
C ALA A 399 5.14 37.72 -6.88
N GLU A 400 4.77 38.10 -8.11
CA GLU A 400 5.53 39.06 -8.90
C GLU A 400 5.43 40.48 -8.31
N ALA A 401 4.26 40.88 -7.78
CA ALA A 401 4.11 42.14 -7.07
C ALA A 401 4.97 42.19 -5.79
N ALA A 402 4.99 41.11 -5.00
CA ALA A 402 5.81 40.99 -3.80
C ALA A 402 7.32 41.05 -4.14
N LYS A 403 7.74 40.38 -5.21
CA LYS A 403 9.11 40.44 -5.72
C LYS A 403 9.51 41.86 -6.13
N ASN A 404 8.65 42.56 -6.86
CA ASN A 404 8.88 43.95 -7.26
C ASN A 404 8.87 44.93 -6.07
N ALA A 405 8.20 44.57 -4.97
CA ALA A 405 8.24 45.30 -3.71
C ALA A 405 9.48 44.98 -2.85
N GLY A 406 10.28 43.98 -3.24
CA GLY A 406 11.49 43.57 -2.51
C GLY A 406 11.20 42.72 -1.26
N ASP A 407 10.04 42.06 -1.20
CA ASP A 407 9.73 41.10 -0.13
C ASP A 407 10.64 39.87 -0.24
N PRO A 408 11.42 39.49 0.79
CA PRO A 408 12.29 38.31 0.74
C PRO A 408 11.53 36.99 0.58
N ASN A 409 10.24 36.93 0.94
CA ASN A 409 9.41 35.72 0.93
C ASN A 409 8.51 35.60 -0.32
N TRP A 410 8.70 36.46 -1.32
CA TRP A 410 7.92 36.48 -2.57
C TRP A 410 7.85 35.10 -3.26
N TRP A 411 8.92 34.32 -3.14
CA TRP A 411 9.09 33.04 -3.80
C TRP A 411 8.27 31.92 -3.17
N LYS A 412 7.87 32.02 -1.89
CA LYS A 412 7.08 30.98 -1.20
C LYS A 412 5.70 30.81 -1.84
N ILE A 413 5.05 31.92 -2.21
CA ILE A 413 3.77 31.91 -2.93
C ILE A 413 3.94 31.35 -4.34
N ARG A 414 5.03 31.71 -5.02
CA ARG A 414 5.33 31.18 -6.36
C ARG A 414 5.56 29.67 -6.31
N GLU A 415 6.38 29.20 -5.38
CA GLU A 415 6.68 27.77 -5.15
C GLU A 415 5.40 26.98 -4.87
N ALA A 416 4.55 27.44 -3.96
CA ALA A 416 3.28 26.78 -3.63
C ALA A 416 2.33 26.73 -4.83
N THR A 417 2.36 27.74 -5.69
CA THR A 417 1.58 27.75 -6.94
C THR A 417 2.10 26.70 -7.93
N LEU A 418 3.42 26.52 -8.04
CA LEU A 418 4.00 25.45 -8.84
C LEU A 418 3.66 24.06 -8.28
N LEU A 419 3.71 23.89 -6.95
CA LEU A 419 3.29 22.66 -6.29
C LEU A 419 1.84 22.32 -6.62
N ALA A 420 0.92 23.28 -6.44
CA ALA A 420 -0.50 23.08 -6.70
C ALA A 420 -0.79 22.64 -8.14
N VAL A 421 -0.11 23.24 -9.13
CA VAL A 421 -0.26 22.85 -10.54
C VAL A 421 0.27 21.44 -10.79
N GLY A 422 1.44 21.09 -10.24
CA GLY A 422 2.00 19.75 -10.42
C GLY A 422 1.29 18.66 -9.61
N THR A 423 0.45 19.01 -8.64
CA THR A 423 -0.39 18.07 -7.87
C THR A 423 -1.62 17.62 -8.66
N VAL A 424 -2.06 18.43 -9.64
CA VAL A 424 -3.23 18.15 -10.50
C VAL A 424 -2.82 18.01 -11.97
N ASP A 425 -1.59 17.59 -12.22
CA ASP A 425 -1.02 17.43 -13.57
C ASP A 425 -1.78 16.41 -14.41
N ASP A 426 -2.17 15.27 -13.84
CA ASP A 426 -2.94 14.23 -14.57
C ASP A 426 -4.24 14.83 -15.12
N PHE A 427 -5.01 15.49 -14.27
CA PHE A 427 -6.21 16.22 -14.69
C PHE A 427 -5.92 17.26 -15.79
N ILE A 428 -4.83 18.03 -15.67
CA ILE A 428 -4.47 19.06 -16.66
C ILE A 428 -4.13 18.40 -18.01
N VAL A 429 -3.28 17.37 -18.00
CA VAL A 429 -2.81 16.67 -19.20
C VAL A 429 -3.96 15.97 -19.90
N ASP A 430 -4.76 15.20 -19.16
CA ASP A 430 -5.87 14.42 -19.71
C ASP A 430 -6.97 15.33 -20.25
N THR A 431 -7.30 16.40 -19.54
CA THR A 431 -8.26 17.40 -20.02
C THR A 431 -7.77 18.07 -21.31
N GLU A 432 -6.50 18.45 -21.37
CA GLU A 432 -5.92 19.07 -22.57
C GLU A 432 -5.91 18.09 -23.76
N GLN A 433 -5.57 16.82 -23.54
CA GLN A 433 -5.59 15.78 -24.56
C GLN A 433 -7.01 15.53 -25.09
N ALA A 434 -7.99 15.35 -24.19
CA ALA A 434 -9.39 15.13 -24.56
C ALA A 434 -10.01 16.31 -25.33
N LEU A 435 -9.63 17.55 -24.99
CA LEU A 435 -10.07 18.74 -25.73
C LEU A 435 -9.37 18.89 -27.08
N ALA A 436 -8.08 18.55 -27.15
CA ALA A 436 -7.31 18.60 -28.40
C ALA A 436 -7.90 17.66 -29.46
N GLU A 437 -8.37 16.46 -29.06
CA GLU A 437 -9.09 15.53 -29.95
C GLU A 437 -10.39 16.12 -30.52
N ARG A 438 -11.04 17.00 -29.74
CA ARG A 438 -12.24 17.75 -30.14
C ARG A 438 -11.92 19.06 -30.88
N GLY A 439 -10.63 19.40 -31.04
CA GLY A 439 -10.18 20.64 -31.67
C GLY A 439 -10.44 21.89 -30.84
N VAL A 440 -10.55 21.77 -29.52
CA VAL A 440 -10.77 22.89 -28.60
C VAL A 440 -9.54 23.12 -27.74
N HIS A 441 -9.29 24.38 -27.37
CA HIS A 441 -8.17 24.74 -26.50
C HIS A 441 -8.60 24.67 -25.03
N ALA A 442 -7.76 24.07 -24.19
CA ALA A 442 -7.96 24.07 -22.75
C ALA A 442 -7.83 25.48 -22.15
N THR A 443 -8.64 25.80 -21.14
CA THR A 443 -8.50 27.05 -20.38
C THR A 443 -7.13 27.13 -19.70
N PHE A 444 -6.70 26.03 -19.08
CA PHE A 444 -5.38 25.86 -18.51
C PHE A 444 -4.57 24.90 -19.40
N SER A 445 -3.44 25.37 -19.94
CA SER A 445 -2.61 24.60 -20.88
C SER A 445 -1.26 24.27 -20.24
N ALA A 446 -0.90 22.98 -20.20
CA ALA A 446 0.40 22.53 -19.69
C ALA A 446 1.57 23.14 -20.49
N PRO A 447 1.58 23.14 -21.84
CA PRO A 447 2.58 23.86 -22.63
C PRO A 447 2.71 25.34 -22.29
N GLY A 448 1.58 26.03 -22.09
CA GLY A 448 1.55 27.45 -21.76
C GLY A 448 2.18 27.73 -20.40
N PHE A 449 1.83 26.93 -19.39
CA PHE A 449 2.37 27.04 -18.05
C PHE A 449 3.85 26.65 -17.98
N LEU A 450 4.25 25.55 -18.64
CA LEU A 450 5.65 25.13 -18.76
C LEU A 450 6.53 26.22 -19.36
N LYS A 451 6.05 26.90 -20.41
CA LYS A 451 6.79 28.03 -20.99
C LYS A 451 7.03 29.14 -19.96
N LEU A 452 6.02 29.45 -19.14
CA LEU A 452 6.15 30.44 -18.06
C LEU A 452 7.20 30.03 -17.03
N VAL A 453 7.21 28.76 -16.61
CA VAL A 453 8.21 28.20 -15.67
C VAL A 453 9.62 28.24 -16.29
N LEU A 454 9.74 27.86 -17.56
CA LEU A 454 11.01 27.91 -18.29
C LEU A 454 11.56 29.33 -18.42
N ASP A 455 10.72 30.30 -18.78
CA ASP A 455 11.15 31.69 -19.00
C ASP A 455 11.50 32.39 -17.67
N ALA A 456 10.73 32.15 -16.61
CA ALA A 456 10.85 32.87 -15.35
C ALA A 456 11.79 32.21 -14.33
N ASP A 457 11.80 30.87 -14.25
CA ASP A 457 12.47 30.13 -13.16
C ASP A 457 13.70 29.37 -13.67
N LEU A 458 13.57 28.57 -14.73
CA LEU A 458 14.63 27.68 -15.23
C LEU A 458 15.55 28.31 -16.30
N GLY A 459 15.15 29.46 -16.84
CA GLY A 459 15.85 30.17 -17.90
C GLY A 459 17.29 30.52 -17.52
N GLY A 460 18.19 30.42 -18.50
CA GLY A 460 19.61 30.78 -18.37
C GLY A 460 19.77 32.28 -18.16
N GLY A 461 19.72 32.73 -16.90
CA GLY A 461 20.12 34.07 -16.53
C GLY A 461 21.64 34.19 -16.61
N ASP A 462 22.12 35.11 -17.46
CA ASP A 462 23.52 35.48 -17.61
C ASP A 462 24.23 35.66 -16.25
N GLU A 463 25.22 34.81 -15.98
CA GLU A 463 26.31 35.10 -15.04
C GLU A 463 27.22 36.24 -15.52
N THR A 464 26.98 36.82 -16.70
CA THR A 464 27.72 37.99 -17.16
C THR A 464 27.12 39.26 -16.55
N GLY A 465 27.70 39.66 -15.42
CA GLY A 465 27.34 40.81 -14.59
C GLY A 465 27.33 42.19 -15.28
N GLN A 466 26.40 42.44 -16.21
CA GLN A 466 26.12 43.77 -16.73
C GLN A 466 24.68 43.87 -17.28
N GLY A 467 23.72 44.14 -16.39
CA GLY A 467 22.34 44.35 -16.82
C GLY A 467 21.31 44.58 -15.71
N GLY A 468 21.48 45.62 -14.87
CA GLY A 468 20.38 46.38 -14.26
C GLY A 468 19.38 45.67 -13.33
N SER A 469 19.55 45.92 -12.02
CA SER A 469 18.62 45.76 -10.88
C SER A 469 18.54 44.39 -10.18
N THR A 470 19.10 44.38 -8.95
CA THR A 470 18.87 43.43 -7.85
C THR A 470 18.99 41.93 -8.18
N GLY A 471 20.17 41.50 -8.64
CA GLY A 471 20.53 40.09 -8.78
C GLY A 471 20.82 39.43 -7.43
N GLY A 472 19.79 38.95 -6.75
CA GLY A 472 19.92 37.87 -5.76
C GLY A 472 19.86 36.51 -6.47
N SER A 473 20.63 35.53 -5.99
CA SER A 473 20.49 34.13 -6.42
C SER A 473 19.03 33.69 -6.23
N ARG A 474 18.43 32.99 -7.21
CA ARG A 474 17.08 32.43 -7.04
C ARG A 474 17.11 31.40 -5.89
N PRO A 475 16.06 31.33 -5.04
CA PRO A 475 16.00 30.38 -3.92
C PRO A 475 16.06 28.91 -4.41
N PRO A 476 16.82 28.03 -3.74
CA PRO A 476 16.97 26.63 -4.15
C PRO A 476 15.66 25.85 -4.18
N PHE A 477 14.78 26.01 -3.18
CA PHE A 477 13.49 25.34 -3.12
C PHE A 477 12.57 25.71 -4.28
N LEU A 478 12.52 26.99 -4.69
CA LEU A 478 11.75 27.44 -5.85
C LEU A 478 12.26 26.79 -7.15
N LEU A 479 13.59 26.75 -7.33
CA LEU A 479 14.20 26.14 -8.51
C LEU A 479 14.00 24.61 -8.55
N GLY A 480 14.15 23.95 -7.40
CA GLY A 480 13.85 22.51 -7.26
C GLY A 480 12.41 22.21 -7.62
N ARG A 481 11.46 23.00 -7.11
CA ARG A 481 10.03 22.90 -7.45
C ARG A 481 9.77 23.19 -8.93
N ALA A 482 10.47 24.14 -9.53
CA ALA A 482 10.34 24.44 -10.96
C ALA A 482 10.77 23.25 -11.84
N LEU A 483 11.83 22.53 -11.46
CA LEU A 483 12.21 21.28 -12.12
C LEU A 483 11.17 20.17 -11.88
N TRP A 484 10.67 20.05 -10.65
CA TRP A 484 9.64 19.08 -10.27
C TRP A 484 8.33 19.27 -11.06
N VAL A 485 7.79 20.49 -11.14
CA VAL A 485 6.54 20.74 -11.87
C VAL A 485 6.74 20.57 -13.37
N ALA A 486 7.95 20.87 -13.88
CA ALA A 486 8.28 20.57 -15.27
C ALA A 486 8.24 19.06 -15.52
N ALA A 487 8.78 18.25 -14.60
CA ALA A 487 8.76 16.80 -14.68
C ALA A 487 7.32 16.24 -14.67
N ARG A 488 6.45 16.74 -13.78
CA ARG A 488 5.02 16.35 -13.70
C ARG A 488 4.28 16.64 -15.00
N LEU A 489 4.43 17.85 -15.55
CA LEU A 489 3.77 18.26 -16.79
C LEU A 489 4.45 17.75 -18.07
N ALA A 490 5.45 16.88 -17.97
CA ALA A 490 6.23 16.39 -19.11
C ALA A 490 5.38 15.70 -20.21
N PRO A 491 4.33 14.91 -19.91
CA PRO A 491 3.47 14.31 -20.93
C PRO A 491 2.78 15.34 -21.84
N GLY A 492 2.41 16.51 -21.29
CA GLY A 492 1.84 17.63 -22.04
C GLY A 492 2.88 18.59 -22.63
N ALA A 493 4.19 18.32 -22.48
CA ALA A 493 5.23 19.28 -22.84
C ALA A 493 5.52 19.34 -24.35
N PRO A 494 5.80 20.53 -24.91
CA PRO A 494 6.27 20.62 -26.30
C PRO A 494 7.70 20.03 -26.41
N PRO A 495 8.08 19.42 -27.56
CA PRO A 495 9.42 18.83 -27.72
C PRO A 495 10.59 19.81 -27.50
N ALA A 496 10.36 21.11 -27.69
CA ALA A 496 11.34 22.17 -27.44
C ALA A 496 11.61 22.41 -25.95
N ALA A 497 10.71 22.00 -25.05
CA ALA A 497 10.91 22.11 -23.60
C ALA A 497 11.95 21.10 -23.10
N ALA A 498 12.03 19.91 -23.71
CA ALA A 498 12.91 18.84 -23.25
C ALA A 498 14.38 19.28 -23.17
N THR A 499 14.90 19.94 -24.20
CA THR A 499 16.30 20.40 -24.20
C THR A 499 16.57 21.48 -23.14
N ALA A 500 15.60 22.36 -22.88
CA ALA A 500 15.73 23.41 -21.88
C ALA A 500 15.68 22.85 -20.45
N VAL A 501 14.78 21.90 -20.19
CA VAL A 501 14.69 21.22 -18.88
C VAL A 501 15.90 20.33 -18.63
N LEU A 502 16.39 19.59 -19.63
CA LEU A 502 17.60 18.78 -19.51
C LEU A 502 18.83 19.65 -19.18
N ASP A 503 19.00 20.79 -19.84
CA ASP A 503 20.07 21.75 -19.51
C ASP A 503 19.97 22.25 -18.05
N ALA A 504 18.77 22.67 -17.63
CA ALA A 504 18.54 23.15 -16.27
C ALA A 504 18.77 22.05 -15.20
N SER A 505 18.40 20.81 -15.51
CA SER A 505 18.61 19.65 -14.65
C SER A 505 20.10 19.38 -14.47
N LEU A 506 20.89 19.37 -15.56
CA LEU A 506 22.34 19.16 -15.48
C LEU A 506 23.07 20.24 -14.68
N ARG A 507 22.62 21.50 -14.75
CA ARG A 507 23.17 22.59 -13.92
C ARG A 507 22.91 22.37 -12.42
N SER A 508 21.86 21.63 -12.09
CA SER A 508 21.35 21.41 -10.73
C SER A 508 21.85 20.10 -10.09
N LEU A 509 22.48 19.21 -10.85
CA LEU A 509 23.09 17.95 -10.38
C LEU A 509 24.52 18.09 -9.81
N ASP A 510 24.98 19.30 -9.47
CA ASP A 510 26.27 19.45 -8.77
C ASP A 510 26.16 18.83 -7.35
N PRO A 511 27.10 17.96 -6.90
CA PRO A 511 27.05 17.38 -5.56
C PRO A 511 27.08 18.41 -4.42
N ARG A 512 27.50 19.66 -4.69
CA ARG A 512 27.46 20.77 -3.73
C ARG A 512 26.18 21.61 -3.80
N ALA A 513 25.30 21.32 -4.75
CA ALA A 513 24.02 21.99 -4.84
C ALA A 513 23.11 21.58 -3.67
N PRO A 514 22.29 22.50 -3.14
CA PRO A 514 21.26 22.17 -2.16
C PRO A 514 20.40 20.99 -2.59
N ALA A 515 19.93 20.19 -1.63
CA ALA A 515 19.16 18.97 -1.89
C ALA A 515 17.94 19.17 -2.80
N PRO A 516 17.12 20.23 -2.64
CA PRO A 516 15.94 20.43 -3.51
C PRO A 516 16.27 20.53 -5.00
N LEU A 517 17.44 21.10 -5.33
CA LEU A 517 17.90 21.19 -6.72
C LEU A 517 18.29 19.83 -7.27
N ARG A 518 19.02 19.04 -6.48
CA ARG A 518 19.47 17.70 -6.88
C ARG A 518 18.28 16.76 -7.06
N VAL A 519 17.32 16.80 -6.14
CA VAL A 519 16.07 16.03 -6.17
C VAL A 519 15.23 16.39 -7.38
N GLY A 520 14.91 17.69 -7.56
CA GLY A 520 14.15 18.16 -8.71
C GLY A 520 14.84 17.82 -10.04
N ALA A 521 16.17 17.87 -10.09
CA ALA A 521 16.94 17.53 -11.28
C ALA A 521 16.92 16.03 -11.62
N CYS A 522 17.01 15.13 -10.64
CA CYS A 522 16.88 13.70 -10.88
C CYS A 522 15.49 13.36 -11.43
N ARG A 523 14.42 13.89 -10.82
CA ARG A 523 13.03 13.70 -11.29
C ARG A 523 12.82 14.23 -12.71
N ALA A 524 13.29 15.44 -12.99
CA ALA A 524 13.17 16.06 -14.30
C ALA A 524 14.00 15.33 -15.37
N LEU A 525 15.20 14.85 -15.03
CA LEU A 525 16.04 14.07 -15.94
C LEU A 525 15.39 12.72 -16.28
N ALA A 526 14.86 12.03 -15.28
CA ALA A 526 14.14 10.77 -15.45
C ALA A 526 12.94 10.93 -16.39
N GLN A 527 12.16 12.01 -16.27
CA GLN A 527 11.00 12.22 -17.13
C GLN A 527 11.33 12.72 -18.54
N TYR A 528 12.29 13.64 -18.69
CA TYR A 528 12.57 14.23 -20.00
C TYR A 528 13.58 13.46 -20.86
N ALA A 529 14.43 12.60 -20.27
CA ALA A 529 15.35 11.81 -21.07
C ALA A 529 14.64 10.84 -22.04
N PRO A 530 13.60 10.08 -21.64
CA PRO A 530 12.82 9.24 -22.56
C PRO A 530 12.02 10.02 -23.60
N LEU A 531 11.50 11.20 -23.24
CA LEU A 531 10.66 12.04 -24.11
C LEU A 531 11.48 12.81 -25.16
N ALA A 532 12.76 13.06 -24.91
CA ALA A 532 13.60 13.85 -25.80
C ALA A 532 13.89 13.11 -27.13
N PRO A 533 13.78 13.78 -28.29
CA PRO A 533 14.22 13.20 -29.56
C PRO A 533 15.70 12.79 -29.49
N LYS A 534 16.06 11.61 -30.03
CA LYS A 534 17.43 11.06 -29.94
C LYS A 534 18.54 12.05 -30.31
N ASP A 535 18.37 12.82 -31.39
CA ASP A 535 19.36 13.80 -31.82
C ASP A 535 19.48 15.00 -30.87
N GLY A 536 18.38 15.37 -30.19
CA GLY A 536 18.34 16.42 -29.18
C GLY A 536 18.88 15.96 -27.83
N LEU A 537 18.79 14.66 -27.50
CA LEU A 537 19.23 14.07 -26.23
C LEU A 537 20.75 13.84 -26.19
N LYS A 538 21.37 13.43 -27.31
CA LYS A 538 22.80 13.08 -27.40
C LYS A 538 23.78 14.05 -26.72
N PRO A 539 23.65 15.40 -26.85
CA PRO A 539 24.55 16.34 -26.20
C PRO A 539 24.51 16.31 -24.66
N PHE A 540 23.39 15.84 -24.09
CA PHE A 540 23.12 15.86 -22.65
C PHE A 540 23.53 14.56 -21.95
N LEU A 541 23.58 13.42 -22.67
CA LEU A 541 23.86 12.10 -22.08
C LEU A 541 25.22 12.03 -21.40
N GLY A 542 26.30 12.44 -22.06
CA GLY A 542 27.64 12.41 -21.47
C GLY A 542 27.74 13.19 -20.15
N PRO A 543 27.33 14.46 -20.13
CA PRO A 543 27.21 15.22 -18.89
C PRO A 543 26.27 14.60 -17.83
N ALA A 544 25.14 14.00 -18.24
CA ALA A 544 24.21 13.34 -17.33
C ALA A 544 24.87 12.17 -16.60
N TYR A 545 25.47 11.24 -17.34
CA TYR A 545 26.20 10.11 -16.78
C TYR A 545 27.32 10.54 -15.84
N GLN A 546 28.09 11.55 -16.24
CA GLN A 546 29.16 12.07 -15.40
C GLN A 546 28.62 12.61 -14.06
N ARG A 547 27.59 13.45 -14.11
CA ARG A 547 27.04 14.12 -12.92
C ARG A 547 26.31 13.15 -12.00
N LEU A 548 25.46 12.29 -12.55
CA LEU A 548 24.78 11.25 -11.78
C LEU A 548 25.78 10.29 -11.13
N GLY A 549 26.82 9.85 -11.86
CA GLY A 549 27.87 9.00 -11.29
C GLY A 549 28.60 9.69 -10.13
N THR A 550 28.97 10.98 -10.27
CA THR A 550 29.59 11.73 -9.17
C THR A 550 28.67 11.95 -7.98
N LEU A 551 27.37 12.13 -8.25
CA LEU A 551 26.36 12.31 -7.22
C LEU A 551 26.13 11.00 -6.45
N LEU A 552 26.02 9.86 -7.14
CA LEU A 552 25.94 8.53 -6.55
C LEU A 552 27.09 8.25 -5.58
N GLU A 553 28.32 8.55 -6.00
CA GLU A 553 29.50 8.40 -5.13
C GLU A 553 29.47 9.35 -3.94
N SER A 554 29.05 10.60 -4.15
CA SER A 554 28.93 11.62 -3.09
C SER A 554 27.95 11.21 -2.02
N GLU A 555 26.71 10.88 -2.40
CA GLU A 555 25.65 10.50 -1.45
C GLU A 555 26.00 9.22 -0.69
N PHE A 556 26.54 8.22 -1.38
CA PHE A 556 26.99 7.00 -0.74
C PHE A 556 28.10 7.26 0.29
N ASN A 557 29.11 8.07 -0.05
CA ASN A 557 30.19 8.40 0.89
C ASN A 557 29.68 9.28 2.06
N ALA A 558 28.72 10.17 1.81
CA ALA A 558 28.10 11.00 2.84
C ALA A 558 27.33 10.15 3.86
N GLY A 559 26.56 9.16 3.40
CA GLY A 559 25.92 8.19 4.28
C GLY A 559 26.93 7.37 5.10
N GLU A 560 28.06 6.95 4.51
CA GLU A 560 29.08 6.17 5.24
C GLU A 560 29.71 7.00 6.37
N ALA A 561 29.88 8.31 6.12
CA ALA A 561 30.31 9.24 7.16
C ALA A 561 29.26 9.41 8.27
N ARG A 562 27.95 9.45 7.95
CA ARG A 562 26.88 9.52 8.96
C ARG A 562 26.85 8.26 9.83
N LYS A 563 26.91 7.07 9.23
CA LYS A 563 26.94 5.77 9.96
C LYS A 563 28.12 5.66 10.92
N THR A 564 29.32 6.06 10.48
CA THR A 564 30.52 6.02 11.33
C THR A 564 30.44 7.00 12.51
N ASN A 565 29.82 8.17 12.32
CA ASN A 565 29.60 9.14 13.38
C ASN A 565 28.49 8.72 14.36
N ALA A 566 27.38 8.15 13.87
CA ALA A 566 26.30 7.61 14.70
C ALA A 566 26.77 6.42 15.56
N GLY A 567 27.57 5.52 14.98
CA GLY A 567 28.19 4.39 15.70
C GLY A 567 29.17 4.82 16.82
N ALA A 568 29.75 6.01 16.74
CA ALA A 568 30.59 6.56 17.81
C ALA A 568 29.74 7.15 18.96
N ALA A 569 28.58 7.74 18.66
CA ALA A 569 27.64 8.29 19.63
C ALA A 569 26.81 7.21 20.36
N ALA A 570 26.50 6.09 19.69
CA ALA A 570 25.69 4.97 20.21
C ALA A 570 26.40 4.08 21.26
N SER A 571 27.56 4.49 21.79
CA SER A 571 28.21 3.81 22.93
C SER A 571 27.49 4.06 24.29
N GLY A 572 26.39 4.81 24.29
CA GLY A 572 25.43 4.91 25.39
C GLY A 572 24.34 3.84 25.31
N VAL A 573 24.14 3.09 26.40
CA VAL A 573 23.20 1.96 26.53
C VAL A 573 21.77 2.35 26.11
N GLY A 574 21.30 1.85 24.95
CA GLY A 574 19.88 1.95 24.59
C GLY A 574 19.49 1.89 23.10
N ALA A 575 20.42 1.80 22.14
CA ALA A 575 20.06 1.78 20.72
C ALA A 575 19.48 0.41 20.29
N SER A 576 18.31 0.44 19.64
CA SER A 576 17.68 -0.73 19.00
C SER A 576 18.47 -1.14 17.74
N PRO A 577 18.60 -2.42 17.39
CA PRO A 577 19.33 -2.88 16.20
C PRO A 577 18.70 -2.48 14.85
N LEU A 578 17.52 -1.83 14.86
CA LEU A 578 16.78 -1.43 13.65
C LEU A 578 17.12 -0.01 13.18
N ASP A 579 17.90 0.74 13.94
CA ASP A 579 18.33 2.10 13.57
C ASP A 579 19.66 2.03 12.81
N ASP A 580 19.68 1.33 11.67
CA ASP A 580 20.86 1.10 10.85
C ASP A 580 21.23 2.35 10.00
N GLY A 581 21.04 3.55 10.56
CA GLY A 581 21.46 4.85 10.06
C GLY A 581 20.90 5.22 8.69
N ASP A 582 19.68 5.78 8.66
CA ASP A 582 19.04 6.51 7.55
C ASP A 582 19.92 6.70 6.29
N TRP A 583 19.91 5.67 5.43
CA TRP A 583 20.54 5.68 4.11
C TRP A 583 19.48 6.15 3.12
N GLY A 584 19.66 7.38 2.64
CA GLY A 584 18.53 8.23 2.25
C GLY A 584 17.78 7.85 0.98
N GLU A 585 16.52 8.26 0.95
CA GLU A 585 15.64 8.44 -0.22
C GLU A 585 16.30 9.22 -1.37
N THR A 586 17.29 10.07 -1.06
CA THR A 586 18.11 10.73 -2.09
C THR A 586 18.91 9.73 -2.94
N LEU A 587 19.39 8.62 -2.37
CA LEU A 587 20.19 7.62 -3.09
C LEU A 587 19.32 6.77 -4.03
N HIS A 588 18.10 6.44 -3.61
CA HIS A 588 17.06 5.83 -4.45
C HIS A 588 16.85 6.65 -5.72
N LEU A 589 16.52 7.92 -5.54
CA LEU A 589 16.23 8.84 -6.64
C LEU A 589 17.39 8.98 -7.64
N VAL A 590 18.64 8.90 -7.17
CA VAL A 590 19.82 8.92 -8.04
C VAL A 590 19.95 7.62 -8.85
N LEU A 591 19.71 6.47 -8.22
CA LEU A 591 19.75 5.16 -8.90
C LEU A 591 18.62 5.06 -9.94
N GLU A 592 17.41 5.51 -9.63
CA GLU A 592 16.30 5.60 -10.58
C GLU A 592 16.63 6.49 -11.78
N ALA A 593 17.17 7.69 -11.54
CA ALA A 593 17.58 8.58 -12.63
C ALA A 593 18.68 7.94 -13.51
N ILE A 594 19.62 7.19 -12.92
CA ILE A 594 20.62 6.43 -13.67
C ILE A 594 19.95 5.33 -14.50
N LEU A 595 19.04 4.55 -13.90
CA LEU A 595 18.32 3.47 -14.56
C LEU A 595 17.61 3.96 -15.83
N VAL A 596 16.89 5.07 -15.72
CA VAL A 596 16.17 5.64 -16.86
C VAL A 596 17.13 6.11 -17.95
N VAL A 597 18.20 6.82 -17.58
CA VAL A 597 19.19 7.31 -18.56
C VAL A 597 19.92 6.16 -19.27
N VAL A 598 20.21 5.06 -18.56
CA VAL A 598 20.79 3.84 -19.14
C VAL A 598 19.90 3.27 -20.24
N LYS A 599 18.57 3.26 -20.03
CA LYS A 599 17.59 2.73 -21.00
C LYS A 599 17.39 3.63 -22.22
N CYS A 600 17.85 4.88 -22.22
CA CYS A 600 17.60 5.82 -23.33
C CYS A 600 18.52 5.63 -24.56
N ASP A 601 19.78 5.25 -24.37
CA ASP A 601 20.77 5.14 -25.46
C ASP A 601 21.91 4.16 -25.17
N ASP A 602 21.93 3.05 -25.90
CA ASP A 602 22.89 1.95 -25.75
C ASP A 602 24.36 2.38 -25.98
N GLU A 603 24.61 3.28 -26.95
CA GLU A 603 25.99 3.72 -27.27
C GLU A 603 26.58 4.56 -26.12
N ALA A 604 25.77 5.45 -25.55
CA ALA A 604 26.17 6.25 -24.41
C ALA A 604 26.31 5.39 -23.13
N ALA A 605 25.38 4.45 -22.89
CA ALA A 605 25.48 3.50 -21.78
C ALA A 605 26.79 2.70 -21.85
N ALA A 606 27.15 2.20 -23.05
CA ALA A 606 28.41 1.49 -23.28
C ALA A 606 29.65 2.36 -23.03
N ALA A 607 29.61 3.64 -23.39
CA ALA A 607 30.71 4.56 -23.17
C ALA A 607 30.96 4.86 -21.68
N TRP A 608 29.92 4.82 -20.84
CA TRP A 608 29.98 5.17 -19.42
C TRP A 608 29.91 3.98 -18.45
N SER A 609 29.64 2.78 -18.95
CA SER A 609 29.54 1.54 -18.16
C SER A 609 30.74 1.33 -17.23
N GLY A 610 31.96 1.59 -17.71
CA GLY A 610 33.20 1.41 -16.93
C GLY A 610 33.34 2.35 -15.73
N ALA A 611 32.63 3.48 -15.70
CA ALA A 611 32.58 4.40 -14.57
C ALA A 611 31.42 4.10 -13.62
N LEU A 612 30.24 3.78 -14.17
CA LEU A 612 29.03 3.54 -13.37
C LEU A 612 29.01 2.18 -12.68
N ALA A 613 29.30 1.09 -13.40
CA ALA A 613 29.16 -0.26 -12.88
C ALA A 613 29.96 -0.52 -11.58
N PRO A 614 31.21 -0.06 -11.42
CA PRO A 614 31.93 -0.21 -10.15
C PRO A 614 31.27 0.54 -8.98
N ALA A 615 30.75 1.74 -9.23
CA ALA A 615 30.10 2.55 -8.21
C ALA A 615 28.78 1.91 -7.76
N THR A 616 27.93 1.50 -8.72
CA THR A 616 26.65 0.82 -8.45
C THR A 616 26.86 -0.52 -7.74
N LEU A 617 27.83 -1.35 -8.18
CA LEU A 617 28.14 -2.63 -7.53
C LEU A 617 28.60 -2.44 -6.08
N ARG A 618 29.33 -1.35 -5.78
CA ARG A 618 29.75 -1.00 -4.42
C ARG A 618 28.55 -0.61 -3.55
N VAL A 619 27.61 0.18 -4.08
CA VAL A 619 26.37 0.56 -3.38
C VAL A 619 25.56 -0.69 -3.06
N TRP A 620 25.28 -1.52 -4.07
CA TRP A 620 24.57 -2.79 -3.91
C TRP A 620 25.20 -3.68 -2.83
N ALA A 621 26.51 -3.95 -2.91
CA ALA A 621 27.19 -4.84 -1.96
C ALA A 621 27.17 -4.30 -0.52
N ALA A 622 27.19 -2.98 -0.34
CA ALA A 622 27.16 -2.35 0.98
C ALA A 622 25.75 -2.18 1.56
N LYS A 623 24.71 -2.26 0.72
CA LYS A 623 23.30 -2.01 1.07
C LYS A 623 22.36 -3.16 0.75
N VAL A 624 22.90 -4.37 0.59
CA VAL A 624 22.11 -5.57 0.30
C VAL A 624 21.04 -5.92 1.35
N ALA A 625 21.18 -5.41 2.58
CA ALA A 625 20.20 -5.59 3.65
C ALA A 625 19.02 -4.61 3.57
N ASP A 626 19.15 -3.56 2.75
CA ASP A 626 18.06 -2.63 2.41
C ASP A 626 17.40 -3.14 1.12
N PRO A 627 16.17 -3.68 1.19
CA PRO A 627 15.53 -4.31 0.03
C PRO A 627 15.31 -3.35 -1.14
N LEU A 628 15.01 -2.09 -0.85
CA LEU A 628 14.73 -1.10 -1.88
C LEU A 628 16.04 -0.66 -2.56
N LEU A 629 17.08 -0.31 -1.79
CA LEU A 629 18.35 0.16 -2.38
C LEU A 629 19.06 -0.96 -3.13
N ALA A 630 18.95 -2.19 -2.62
CA ALA A 630 19.48 -3.37 -3.28
C ALA A 630 18.79 -3.63 -4.62
N ALA A 631 17.47 -3.44 -4.70
CA ALA A 631 16.68 -3.57 -5.93
C ALA A 631 17.10 -2.51 -6.96
N ASP A 632 17.08 -1.22 -6.62
CA ASP A 632 17.42 -0.15 -7.56
C ASP A 632 18.85 -0.29 -8.11
N ALA A 633 19.81 -0.61 -7.23
CA ALA A 633 21.18 -0.81 -7.65
C ALA A 633 21.34 -2.05 -8.56
N ARG A 634 20.57 -3.10 -8.28
CA ARG A 634 20.51 -4.30 -9.14
C ARG A 634 19.90 -3.97 -10.50
N ASP A 635 18.80 -3.22 -10.54
CA ASP A 635 18.11 -2.85 -11.77
C ASP A 635 19.00 -2.01 -12.69
N VAL A 636 19.80 -1.10 -12.13
CA VAL A 636 20.83 -0.37 -12.89
C VAL A 636 21.87 -1.32 -13.50
N LEU A 637 22.33 -2.32 -12.73
CA LEU A 637 23.30 -3.31 -13.23
C LEU A 637 22.69 -4.22 -14.31
N GLU A 638 21.43 -4.62 -14.15
CA GLU A 638 20.70 -5.43 -15.13
C GLU A 638 20.38 -4.64 -16.40
N ALA A 639 20.01 -3.36 -16.30
CA ALA A 639 19.83 -2.49 -17.46
C ALA A 639 21.15 -2.29 -18.22
N LEU A 640 22.27 -2.14 -17.52
CA LEU A 640 23.60 -2.14 -18.16
C LEU A 640 23.91 -3.50 -18.81
N ALA A 641 23.54 -4.62 -18.18
CA ALA A 641 23.74 -5.95 -18.73
C ALA A 641 22.90 -6.21 -20.00
N ALA A 642 21.71 -5.62 -20.09
CA ALA A 642 20.85 -5.70 -21.27
C ALA A 642 21.48 -5.05 -22.51
N VAL A 643 22.43 -4.10 -22.33
CA VAL A 643 23.20 -3.49 -23.42
C VAL A 643 24.37 -4.43 -23.83
N PRO A 644 24.35 -5.04 -25.03
CA PRO A 644 25.33 -6.08 -25.39
C PRO A 644 26.80 -5.63 -25.35
N ALA A 645 27.06 -4.35 -25.57
CA ALA A 645 28.41 -3.78 -25.53
C ALA A 645 28.98 -3.63 -24.10
N CYS A 646 28.12 -3.48 -23.10
CA CYS A 646 28.51 -3.37 -21.68
C CYS A 646 28.85 -4.73 -21.07
N LEU A 647 28.09 -5.76 -21.48
CA LEU A 647 28.04 -7.05 -20.82
C LEU A 647 29.41 -7.73 -20.60
N PRO A 648 30.35 -7.79 -21.57
CA PRO A 648 31.64 -8.43 -21.35
C PRO A 648 32.47 -7.75 -20.25
N SER A 649 32.44 -6.41 -20.21
CA SER A 649 33.17 -5.63 -19.21
C SER A 649 32.54 -5.74 -17.81
N LEU A 650 31.21 -5.78 -17.76
CA LEU A 650 30.45 -5.98 -16.53
C LEU A 650 30.70 -7.37 -15.95
N HIS A 651 30.71 -8.41 -16.78
CA HIS A 651 31.05 -9.78 -16.35
C HIS A 651 32.49 -9.86 -15.83
N GLN A 652 33.46 -9.24 -16.51
CA GLN A 652 34.85 -9.21 -16.05
C GLN A 652 35.03 -8.52 -14.69
N LEU A 653 34.17 -7.54 -14.38
CA LEU A 653 34.18 -6.81 -13.11
C LEU A 653 33.45 -7.57 -11.99
N ALA A 654 32.22 -8.00 -12.25
CA ALA A 654 31.32 -8.54 -11.23
C ALA A 654 31.62 -10.00 -10.89
N VAL A 655 31.74 -10.88 -11.89
CA VAL A 655 31.80 -12.35 -11.70
C VAL A 655 32.90 -12.79 -10.73
N PRO A 656 34.14 -12.27 -10.78
CA PRO A 656 35.18 -12.65 -9.81
C PRO A 656 34.81 -12.30 -8.36
N THR A 657 34.16 -11.16 -8.16
CA THR A 657 33.71 -10.68 -6.85
C THR A 657 32.57 -11.57 -6.33
N LEU A 658 31.57 -11.84 -7.17
CA LEU A 658 30.43 -12.72 -6.84
C LEU A 658 30.91 -14.14 -6.50
N SER A 659 31.83 -14.69 -7.30
CA SER A 659 32.47 -15.99 -7.02
C SER A 659 33.16 -16.01 -5.64
N GLY A 660 33.84 -14.91 -5.27
CA GLY A 660 34.49 -14.76 -3.96
C GLY A 660 33.51 -14.80 -2.78
N VAL A 661 32.34 -14.17 -2.92
CA VAL A 661 31.25 -14.22 -1.92
C VAL A 661 30.71 -15.65 -1.78
N LEU A 662 30.36 -16.28 -2.91
CA LEU A 662 29.80 -17.64 -2.95
C LEU A 662 30.80 -18.72 -2.48
N ALA A 663 32.11 -18.46 -2.57
CA ALA A 663 33.14 -19.38 -2.11
C ALA A 663 33.26 -19.46 -0.58
N ALA A 664 32.73 -18.47 0.15
CA ALA A 664 32.79 -18.41 1.61
C ALA A 664 31.48 -17.87 2.20
N PRO A 665 30.35 -18.57 2.04
CA PRO A 665 29.02 -18.08 2.42
C PRO A 665 28.90 -17.79 3.92
N ASP A 666 29.48 -18.64 4.78
CA ASP A 666 29.45 -18.48 6.24
C ASP A 666 30.20 -17.23 6.77
N ARG A 667 30.94 -16.53 5.91
CA ARG A 667 31.71 -15.33 6.27
C ARG A 667 31.07 -14.04 5.79
N GLN A 668 29.94 -14.13 5.11
CA GLN A 668 29.26 -12.97 4.52
C GLN A 668 28.26 -12.38 5.51
N GLY A 669 27.89 -11.12 5.27
CA GLY A 669 26.76 -10.50 5.96
C GLY A 669 25.43 -11.17 5.59
N PRO A 670 24.35 -10.90 6.35
CA PRO A 670 23.02 -11.37 6.00
C PRO A 670 22.62 -10.85 4.61
N MET A 671 21.76 -11.59 3.91
CA MET A 671 21.24 -11.28 2.56
C MET A 671 22.26 -11.30 1.42
N LEU A 672 23.57 -11.13 1.70
CA LEU A 672 24.57 -10.99 0.63
C LEU A 672 24.71 -12.23 -0.24
N VAL A 673 24.51 -13.44 0.31
CA VAL A 673 24.65 -14.69 -0.44
C VAL A 673 23.49 -14.87 -1.42
N GLU A 674 22.24 -14.79 -0.95
CA GLU A 674 21.06 -14.87 -1.83
C GLU A 674 21.05 -13.75 -2.88
N SER A 675 21.30 -12.50 -2.50
CA SER A 675 21.34 -11.41 -3.49
C SER A 675 22.49 -11.56 -4.50
N THR A 676 23.62 -12.18 -4.11
CA THR A 676 24.71 -12.48 -5.06
C THR A 676 24.27 -13.51 -6.10
N LEU A 677 23.48 -14.50 -5.70
CA LEU A 677 22.90 -15.49 -6.60
C LEU A 677 21.89 -14.84 -7.55
N ASP A 678 21.07 -13.93 -7.03
CA ASP A 678 20.07 -13.18 -7.81
C ASP A 678 20.73 -12.27 -8.85
N LEU A 679 21.71 -11.46 -8.43
CA LEU A 679 22.47 -10.59 -9.35
C LEU A 679 23.20 -11.43 -10.41
N LEU A 680 23.78 -12.57 -10.03
CA LEU A 680 24.39 -13.49 -10.99
C LEU A 680 23.35 -14.03 -11.99
N GLY A 681 22.16 -14.38 -11.53
CA GLY A 681 21.02 -14.79 -12.36
C GLY A 681 20.61 -13.71 -13.36
N GLY A 682 20.51 -12.46 -12.92
CA GLY A 682 20.23 -11.29 -13.76
C GLY A 682 21.29 -11.07 -14.83
N LEU A 683 22.58 -11.12 -14.47
CA LEU A 683 23.70 -10.99 -15.41
C LEU A 683 23.78 -12.14 -16.42
N LEU A 684 23.23 -13.30 -16.11
CA LEU A 684 23.15 -14.46 -16.99
C LEU A 684 21.98 -14.36 -17.99
N LYS A 685 20.90 -13.63 -17.70
CA LYS A 685 19.71 -13.48 -18.57
C LYS A 685 20.11 -13.01 -19.99
N PRO A 686 20.84 -11.90 -20.18
CA PRO A 686 21.30 -11.46 -21.51
C PRO A 686 22.64 -12.11 -21.96
N ALA A 687 23.22 -13.03 -21.18
CA ALA A 687 24.58 -13.53 -21.44
C ALA A 687 24.70 -14.36 -22.72
N ALA A 688 25.59 -13.93 -23.61
CA ALA A 688 26.06 -14.77 -24.70
C ALA A 688 26.90 -15.95 -24.18
N LYS A 689 27.09 -16.98 -25.03
CA LYS A 689 27.70 -18.25 -24.63
C LYS A 689 29.11 -18.12 -24.03
N ALA A 690 29.90 -17.13 -24.45
CA ALA A 690 31.25 -16.95 -23.96
C ALA A 690 31.26 -16.44 -22.51
N GLU A 691 30.40 -15.46 -22.23
CA GLU A 691 30.17 -14.84 -20.94
C GLU A 691 29.54 -15.86 -19.97
N ALA A 692 28.49 -16.56 -20.40
CA ALA A 692 27.86 -17.62 -19.62
C ALA A 692 28.87 -18.72 -19.24
N ARG A 693 29.76 -19.11 -20.15
CA ARG A 693 30.82 -20.09 -19.88
C ARG A 693 31.85 -19.57 -18.88
N ALA A 694 32.21 -18.29 -18.93
CA ALA A 694 33.13 -17.68 -17.99
C ALA A 694 32.52 -17.61 -16.58
N ALA A 695 31.26 -17.19 -16.46
CA ALA A 695 30.49 -17.19 -15.22
C ALA A 695 30.34 -18.62 -14.67
N HIS A 696 30.06 -19.61 -15.53
CA HIS A 696 29.97 -21.01 -15.12
C HIS A 696 31.29 -21.51 -14.53
N ALA A 697 32.42 -21.24 -15.21
CA ALA A 697 33.73 -21.65 -14.72
C ALA A 697 34.09 -21.06 -13.35
N ALA A 698 33.60 -19.85 -13.04
CA ALA A 698 33.89 -19.16 -11.79
C ALA A 698 32.92 -19.51 -10.64
N CYS A 699 31.62 -19.67 -10.94
CA CYS A 699 30.57 -19.67 -9.92
C CYS A 699 29.82 -21.00 -9.79
N PHE A 700 29.68 -21.80 -10.87
CA PHE A 700 28.73 -22.92 -10.93
C PHE A 700 28.86 -23.91 -9.77
N ARG A 701 30.09 -24.35 -9.47
CA ARG A 701 30.37 -25.27 -8.35
C ARG A 701 29.89 -24.75 -6.99
N HIS A 702 29.95 -23.43 -6.77
CA HIS A 702 29.56 -22.80 -5.52
C HIS A 702 28.03 -22.72 -5.43
N VAL A 703 27.37 -22.38 -6.54
CA VAL A 703 25.90 -22.39 -6.64
C VAL A 703 25.35 -23.81 -6.38
N VAL A 704 25.94 -24.83 -7.00
CA VAL A 704 25.55 -26.23 -6.76
C VAL A 704 25.77 -26.63 -5.31
N ALA A 705 26.91 -26.26 -4.71
CA ALA A 705 27.17 -26.55 -3.31
C ALA A 705 26.09 -25.94 -2.41
N LEU A 706 25.70 -24.69 -2.64
CA LEU A 706 24.62 -24.02 -1.90
C LEU A 706 23.27 -24.72 -2.11
N ALA A 707 22.90 -25.04 -3.35
CA ALA A 707 21.65 -25.74 -3.68
C ALA A 707 21.51 -27.11 -3.01
N VAL A 708 22.64 -27.80 -2.74
CA VAL A 708 22.64 -29.13 -2.14
C VAL A 708 22.80 -29.11 -0.61
N THR A 709 23.53 -28.12 -0.07
CA THR A 709 23.95 -28.11 1.35
C THR A 709 23.29 -27.06 2.21
N SER A 710 22.71 -26.01 1.63
CA SER A 710 22.01 -24.97 2.40
C SER A 710 20.73 -25.52 3.05
N ASP A 711 20.44 -24.99 4.24
CA ASP A 711 19.17 -25.18 4.94
C ASP A 711 18.34 -23.87 4.98
N ASP A 712 18.86 -22.79 4.39
CA ASP A 712 18.16 -21.51 4.26
C ASP A 712 17.31 -21.49 2.98
N ALA A 713 16.01 -21.20 3.12
CA ALA A 713 15.06 -21.24 2.02
C ALA A 713 15.30 -20.15 0.96
N GLY A 714 15.72 -18.95 1.37
CA GLY A 714 16.04 -17.85 0.44
C GLY A 714 17.27 -18.18 -0.39
N VAL A 715 18.32 -18.72 0.24
CA VAL A 715 19.52 -19.18 -0.49
C VAL A 715 19.19 -20.34 -1.43
N LEU A 716 18.32 -21.28 -1.03
CA LEU A 716 17.91 -22.40 -1.89
C LEU A 716 17.09 -21.92 -3.10
N GLN A 717 16.20 -20.94 -2.89
CA GLN A 717 15.45 -20.29 -3.96
C GLN A 717 16.39 -19.66 -4.98
N SER A 718 17.22 -18.71 -4.54
CA SER A 718 18.13 -17.97 -5.42
C SER A 718 19.15 -18.91 -6.09
N ALA A 719 19.58 -19.98 -5.42
CA ALA A 719 20.47 -20.97 -6.01
C ALA A 719 19.76 -21.78 -7.11
N ALA A 720 18.51 -22.19 -6.90
CA ALA A 720 17.72 -22.89 -7.91
C ALA A 720 17.45 -22.02 -9.15
N GLU A 721 17.11 -20.75 -8.95
CA GLU A 721 16.93 -19.77 -10.02
C GLU A 721 18.24 -19.47 -10.76
N CYS A 722 19.36 -19.34 -10.05
CA CYS A 722 20.67 -19.16 -10.67
C CYS A 722 21.07 -20.39 -11.51
N LEU A 723 20.79 -21.61 -11.03
CA LEU A 723 20.97 -22.84 -11.83
C LEU A 723 20.09 -22.85 -13.08
N ARG A 724 18.82 -22.42 -12.96
CA ARG A 724 17.92 -22.25 -14.11
C ARG A 724 18.50 -21.26 -15.12
N ALA A 725 19.06 -20.13 -14.67
CA ALA A 725 19.71 -19.13 -15.52
C ALA A 725 20.95 -19.69 -16.23
N PHE A 726 21.82 -20.45 -15.55
CA PHE A 726 22.95 -21.12 -16.20
C PHE A 726 22.50 -22.08 -17.31
N LEU A 727 21.42 -22.83 -17.06
CA LEU A 727 20.89 -23.76 -18.03
C LEU A 727 20.23 -23.05 -19.21
N ARG A 728 19.57 -21.90 -18.97
CA ARG A 728 19.04 -21.03 -20.02
C ARG A 728 20.15 -20.56 -20.96
N SER A 729 21.19 -19.93 -20.42
CA SER A 729 22.24 -19.31 -21.25
C SER A 729 23.21 -20.32 -21.86
N GLY A 730 23.42 -21.47 -21.21
CA GLY A 730 24.36 -22.50 -21.66
C GLY A 730 23.75 -23.69 -22.41
N GLY A 731 22.47 -24.00 -22.19
CA GLY A 731 21.78 -25.14 -22.80
C GLY A 731 22.53 -26.48 -22.66
N VAL A 732 22.42 -27.35 -23.67
CA VAL A 732 23.12 -28.64 -23.73
C VAL A 732 24.64 -28.49 -23.74
N GLU A 733 25.17 -27.39 -24.31
CA GLU A 733 26.62 -27.15 -24.39
C GLU A 733 27.26 -26.98 -23.01
N SER A 734 26.49 -26.49 -22.02
CA SER A 734 26.94 -26.34 -20.63
C SER A 734 27.43 -27.65 -20.02
N LEU A 735 26.87 -28.79 -20.46
CA LEU A 735 27.24 -30.11 -19.96
C LEU A 735 28.69 -30.50 -20.29
N ALA A 736 29.28 -29.87 -21.31
CA ALA A 736 30.67 -30.10 -21.70
C ALA A 736 31.66 -29.18 -20.98
N TRP A 737 31.20 -28.18 -20.23
CA TRP A 737 32.07 -27.18 -19.60
C TRP A 737 32.75 -27.70 -18.33
N GLY A 738 32.18 -28.72 -17.68
CA GLY A 738 32.69 -29.30 -16.43
C GLY A 738 32.38 -28.42 -15.21
N VAL A 739 32.27 -29.01 -14.02
CA VAL A 739 31.82 -28.31 -12.79
C VAL A 739 32.77 -27.18 -12.38
N ASP A 740 34.08 -27.38 -12.54
CA ASP A 740 35.13 -26.38 -12.27
C ASP A 740 35.56 -25.60 -13.54
N GLY A 741 34.81 -25.70 -14.64
CA GLY A 741 35.19 -25.12 -15.94
C GLY A 741 36.34 -25.86 -16.66
N THR A 742 36.91 -26.88 -16.03
CA THR A 742 37.86 -27.81 -16.64
C THR A 742 37.08 -29.01 -17.18
N GLY A 743 36.82 -29.00 -18.49
CA GLY A 743 35.86 -29.91 -19.15
C GLY A 743 35.88 -31.37 -18.68
N GLY A 744 34.69 -31.96 -18.57
CA GLY A 744 34.42 -33.34 -18.19
C GLY A 744 32.94 -33.64 -18.39
N GLY A 745 32.59 -34.64 -19.22
CA GLY A 745 31.19 -34.92 -19.57
C GLY A 745 30.47 -35.72 -18.49
N GLY A 746 29.34 -35.20 -17.99
CA GLY A 746 28.38 -35.90 -17.12
C GLY A 746 28.25 -35.36 -15.68
N GLU A 747 29.28 -34.69 -15.15
CA GLU A 747 29.27 -34.17 -13.77
C GLU A 747 28.33 -32.97 -13.58
N VAL A 748 28.17 -32.14 -14.63
CA VAL A 748 27.26 -30.99 -14.64
C VAL A 748 25.80 -31.44 -14.62
N LEU A 749 25.43 -32.43 -15.44
CA LEU A 749 24.07 -33.00 -15.43
C LEU A 749 23.75 -33.61 -14.06
N ARG A 750 24.71 -34.33 -13.48
CA ARG A 750 24.55 -34.87 -12.11
C ARG A 750 24.32 -33.76 -11.09
N SER A 751 25.01 -32.64 -11.20
CA SER A 751 24.86 -31.50 -10.29
C SER A 751 23.45 -30.92 -10.33
N TYR A 752 22.86 -30.76 -11.53
CA TYR A 752 21.46 -30.33 -11.67
C TYR A 752 20.49 -31.35 -11.06
N LEU A 753 20.73 -32.65 -11.28
CA LEU A 753 19.90 -33.71 -10.71
C LEU A 753 20.00 -33.79 -9.19
N ASP A 754 21.19 -33.62 -8.62
CA ASP A 754 21.42 -33.62 -7.18
C ASP A 754 20.71 -32.41 -6.53
N ALA A 755 20.75 -31.23 -7.17
CA ALA A 755 20.00 -30.05 -6.73
C ALA A 755 18.47 -30.27 -6.80
N ALA A 756 17.95 -30.77 -7.93
CA ALA A 756 16.53 -31.07 -8.07
C ALA A 756 16.06 -32.15 -7.08
N ALA A 757 16.87 -33.18 -6.84
CA ALA A 757 16.58 -34.22 -5.87
C ALA A 757 16.57 -33.68 -4.42
N ARG A 758 17.47 -32.73 -4.10
CA ARG A 758 17.46 -32.02 -2.82
C ARG A 758 16.17 -31.21 -2.67
N LEU A 759 15.79 -30.39 -3.66
CA LEU A 759 14.58 -29.57 -3.62
C LEU A 759 13.30 -30.41 -3.54
N LEU A 760 13.26 -31.59 -4.15
CA LEU A 760 12.15 -32.54 -4.01
C LEU A 760 12.23 -33.43 -2.75
N SER A 761 13.26 -33.27 -1.92
CA SER A 761 13.43 -34.09 -0.73
C SER A 761 12.27 -33.87 0.25
N PRO A 762 11.62 -34.94 0.73
CA PRO A 762 10.60 -34.82 1.76
C PRO A 762 11.09 -34.27 3.12
N SER A 763 12.40 -34.14 3.30
CA SER A 763 12.99 -33.57 4.51
C SER A 763 13.04 -32.05 4.49
N LEU A 764 12.94 -31.42 3.32
CA LEU A 764 12.87 -29.97 3.20
C LEU A 764 11.45 -29.49 3.47
N GLU A 765 11.36 -28.26 3.97
CA GLU A 765 10.09 -27.57 4.08
C GLU A 765 9.48 -27.25 2.71
N ASP A 766 8.16 -27.06 2.68
CA ASP A 766 7.42 -26.86 1.43
C ASP A 766 7.82 -25.56 0.71
N GLY A 767 8.15 -24.49 1.44
CA GLY A 767 8.59 -23.22 0.86
C GLY A 767 9.85 -23.37 0.01
N ALA A 768 10.90 -24.00 0.55
CA ALA A 768 12.14 -24.27 -0.18
C ALA A 768 11.96 -25.19 -1.39
N SER A 769 10.93 -26.04 -1.40
CA SER A 769 10.63 -26.96 -2.51
C SER A 769 9.87 -26.32 -3.68
N ALA A 770 9.26 -25.14 -3.50
CA ALA A 770 8.46 -24.48 -4.55
C ALA A 770 9.27 -24.28 -5.85
N PHE A 771 10.57 -24.03 -5.71
CA PHE A 771 11.50 -23.76 -6.81
C PHE A 771 12.00 -25.02 -7.53
N ALA A 772 11.59 -26.21 -7.08
CA ALA A 772 11.89 -27.46 -7.79
C ALA A 772 11.22 -27.51 -9.17
N ALA A 773 9.98 -27.03 -9.28
CA ALA A 773 9.21 -27.10 -10.51
C ALA A 773 9.80 -26.22 -11.63
N PRO A 774 10.14 -24.94 -11.41
CA PRO A 774 10.81 -24.12 -12.42
C PRO A 774 12.13 -24.72 -12.93
N LEU A 775 13.00 -25.20 -12.02
CA LEU A 775 14.28 -25.81 -12.40
C LEU A 775 14.07 -27.09 -13.23
N LEU A 776 13.19 -27.99 -12.80
CA LEU A 776 12.86 -29.22 -13.54
C LEU A 776 12.18 -28.93 -14.88
N GLY A 777 11.31 -27.93 -14.92
CA GLY A 777 10.68 -27.45 -16.16
C GLY A 777 11.71 -27.00 -17.18
N GLN A 778 12.69 -26.19 -16.76
CA GLN A 778 13.78 -25.74 -17.63
C GLN A 778 14.71 -26.88 -18.05
N MET A 779 14.97 -27.83 -17.14
CA MET A 779 15.69 -29.06 -17.47
C MET A 779 14.98 -29.85 -18.58
N LEU A 780 13.68 -30.11 -18.45
CA LEU A 780 12.89 -30.82 -19.47
C LEU A 780 12.87 -30.08 -20.82
N ARG A 781 12.88 -28.74 -20.79
CA ARG A 781 12.91 -27.90 -21.99
C ARG A 781 14.26 -27.92 -22.70
N ARG A 782 15.36 -27.71 -21.95
CA ARG A 782 16.70 -27.51 -22.53
C ARG A 782 17.50 -28.82 -22.69
N LEU A 783 17.20 -29.87 -21.93
CA LEU A 783 17.92 -31.15 -21.92
C LEU A 783 17.03 -32.39 -22.18
N PRO A 784 16.11 -32.39 -23.17
CA PRO A 784 15.12 -33.47 -23.32
C PRO A 784 15.76 -34.84 -23.59
N GLY A 785 16.85 -34.88 -24.36
CA GLY A 785 17.56 -36.13 -24.70
C GLY A 785 18.29 -36.76 -23.51
N GLU A 786 18.82 -35.95 -22.60
CA GLU A 786 19.58 -36.41 -21.44
C GLU A 786 18.68 -36.81 -20.26
N ILE A 787 17.48 -36.21 -20.17
CA ILE A 787 16.51 -36.52 -19.12
C ILE A 787 15.64 -37.73 -19.47
N ALA A 788 15.38 -37.97 -20.76
CA ALA A 788 14.52 -39.08 -21.19
C ALA A 788 14.86 -40.45 -20.54
N PRO A 789 16.13 -40.87 -20.39
CA PRO A 789 16.49 -42.14 -19.74
C PRO A 789 16.15 -42.22 -18.24
N ILE A 790 16.15 -41.08 -17.55
CA ILE A 790 15.92 -40.98 -16.09
C ILE A 790 14.54 -40.41 -15.74
N LEU A 791 13.71 -40.14 -16.76
CA LEU A 791 12.37 -39.57 -16.60
C LEU A 791 11.49 -40.35 -15.60
N PRO A 792 11.48 -41.71 -15.55
CA PRO A 792 10.72 -42.43 -14.54
C PRO A 792 11.13 -42.11 -13.09
N GLU A 793 12.41 -41.85 -12.85
CA GLU A 793 12.95 -41.50 -11.52
C GLU A 793 12.52 -40.08 -11.13
N VAL A 794 12.59 -39.13 -12.08
CA VAL A 794 12.12 -37.75 -11.89
C VAL A 794 10.62 -37.72 -11.57
N VAL A 795 9.81 -38.41 -12.38
CA VAL A 795 8.36 -38.54 -12.15
C VAL A 795 8.08 -39.16 -10.78
N SER A 796 8.83 -40.20 -10.39
CA SER A 796 8.69 -40.81 -9.06
C SER A 796 8.99 -39.85 -7.92
N ALA A 797 10.02 -39.00 -8.06
CA ALA A 797 10.37 -38.01 -7.05
C ALA A 797 9.29 -36.91 -6.94
N VAL A 798 8.75 -36.43 -8.06
CA VAL A 798 7.67 -35.44 -8.09
C VAL A 798 6.39 -36.01 -7.46
N VAL A 799 5.98 -37.24 -7.82
CA VAL A 799 4.82 -37.91 -7.21
C VAL A 799 5.02 -38.08 -5.69
N ALA A 800 6.21 -38.47 -5.26
CA ALA A 800 6.52 -38.58 -3.83
C ALA A 800 6.41 -37.24 -3.11
N ARG A 801 6.85 -36.14 -3.74
CA ARG A 801 6.73 -34.79 -3.15
C ARG A 801 5.28 -34.33 -3.08
N VAL A 802 4.49 -34.51 -4.16
CA VAL A 802 3.05 -34.21 -4.19
C VAL A 802 2.30 -34.94 -3.08
N SER A 803 2.64 -36.19 -2.78
CA SER A 803 1.98 -36.98 -1.73
C SER A 803 2.24 -36.49 -0.29
N ARG A 804 3.22 -35.61 -0.08
CA ARG A 804 3.68 -35.15 1.24
C ARG A 804 3.55 -33.66 1.45
N ALA A 805 3.52 -32.88 0.37
CA ALA A 805 3.33 -31.43 0.43
C ALA A 805 1.98 -31.10 1.08
N ARG A 806 1.97 -30.04 1.87
CA ARG A 806 0.80 -29.48 2.55
C ARG A 806 0.46 -28.08 2.04
N GLN A 807 1.44 -27.37 1.49
CA GLN A 807 1.21 -26.07 0.87
C GLN A 807 0.55 -26.23 -0.52
N PRO A 808 -0.62 -25.61 -0.76
CA PRO A 808 -1.31 -25.65 -2.05
C PRO A 808 -0.42 -25.19 -3.21
N ASN A 809 0.30 -24.08 -3.03
CA ASN A 809 1.14 -23.47 -4.06
C ASN A 809 2.23 -24.44 -4.58
N LEU A 810 2.87 -25.20 -3.68
CA LEU A 810 3.85 -26.22 -4.08
C LEU A 810 3.20 -27.33 -4.90
N ILE A 811 2.04 -27.81 -4.48
CA ILE A 811 1.32 -28.89 -5.19
C ILE A 811 0.92 -28.41 -6.58
N ALA A 812 0.34 -27.20 -6.67
CA ALA A 812 -0.04 -26.56 -7.93
C ALA A 812 1.17 -26.38 -8.86
N ALA A 813 2.29 -25.83 -8.35
CA ALA A 813 3.52 -25.64 -9.13
C ALA A 813 4.07 -26.96 -9.70
N LEU A 814 4.02 -28.06 -8.94
CA LEU A 814 4.46 -29.38 -9.42
C LEU A 814 3.56 -29.96 -10.53
N MET A 815 2.33 -29.46 -10.69
CA MET A 815 1.44 -29.89 -11.80
C MET A 815 1.98 -29.46 -13.17
N SER A 816 2.73 -28.36 -13.25
CA SER A 816 3.39 -27.90 -14.48
C SER A 816 4.30 -28.97 -15.10
N ILE A 817 4.94 -29.80 -14.27
CA ILE A 817 5.80 -30.91 -14.73
C ILE A 817 4.98 -31.98 -15.45
N PHE A 818 3.86 -32.41 -14.85
CA PHE A 818 2.97 -33.39 -15.48
C PHE A 818 2.29 -32.80 -16.72
N ALA A 819 1.91 -31.53 -16.69
CA ALA A 819 1.32 -30.83 -17.83
C ALA A 819 2.26 -30.81 -19.04
N ARG A 820 3.53 -30.50 -18.83
CA ARG A 820 4.55 -30.53 -19.89
C ARG A 820 4.72 -31.94 -20.48
N LEU A 821 4.73 -32.97 -19.64
CA LEU A 821 4.81 -34.36 -20.09
C LEU A 821 3.54 -34.80 -20.85
N ALA A 822 2.36 -34.32 -20.44
CA ALA A 822 1.11 -34.61 -21.14
C ALA A 822 1.09 -34.01 -22.55
N HIS A 823 1.61 -32.79 -22.73
CA HIS A 823 1.78 -32.18 -24.05
C HIS A 823 2.78 -32.94 -24.93
N ALA A 824 3.80 -33.57 -24.34
CA ALA A 824 4.73 -34.40 -25.08
C ALA A 824 4.12 -35.73 -25.52
N ASP A 825 3.53 -36.49 -24.59
CA ASP A 825 2.83 -37.75 -24.85
C ASP A 825 1.88 -38.12 -23.69
N CYS A 826 0.58 -37.84 -23.87
CA CYS A 826 -0.46 -38.16 -22.89
C CYS A 826 -0.53 -39.65 -22.54
N ASP A 827 -0.47 -40.53 -23.53
CA ASP A 827 -0.65 -41.98 -23.31
C ASP A 827 0.55 -42.58 -22.60
N ALA A 828 1.77 -42.13 -22.92
CA ALA A 828 2.98 -42.52 -22.21
C ALA A 828 2.97 -42.05 -20.75
N LEU A 829 2.54 -40.81 -20.48
CA LEU A 829 2.42 -40.28 -19.12
C LEU A 829 1.41 -41.09 -18.28
N VAL A 830 0.20 -41.31 -18.83
CA VAL A 830 -0.85 -42.09 -18.15
C VAL A 830 -0.38 -43.52 -17.91
N GLY A 831 0.26 -44.13 -18.91
CA GLY A 831 0.80 -45.49 -18.82
C GLY A 831 1.89 -45.62 -17.75
N LEU A 832 2.79 -44.63 -17.64
CA LEU A 832 3.83 -44.57 -16.62
C LEU A 832 3.23 -44.44 -15.22
N LEU A 833 2.37 -43.45 -14.99
CA LEU A 833 1.74 -43.21 -13.68
C LEU A 833 0.84 -44.37 -13.24
N ALA A 834 0.16 -45.05 -14.16
CA ALA A 834 -0.69 -46.19 -13.84
C ALA A 834 0.10 -47.42 -13.35
N GLN A 835 1.36 -47.57 -13.80
CA GLN A 835 2.26 -48.66 -13.42
C GLN A 835 3.04 -48.37 -12.13
N MET A 836 3.07 -47.11 -11.68
CA MET A 836 3.79 -46.70 -10.49
C MET A 836 2.94 -46.88 -9.22
N PRO A 837 3.49 -47.49 -8.15
CA PRO A 837 2.79 -47.59 -6.88
C PRO A 837 2.68 -46.24 -6.19
N VAL A 838 1.71 -46.10 -5.29
CA VAL A 838 1.63 -44.92 -4.41
C VAL A 838 2.87 -44.87 -3.51
N PRO A 839 3.58 -43.73 -3.43
CA PRO A 839 4.77 -43.61 -2.59
C PRO A 839 4.47 -43.87 -1.11
N PRO A 840 5.36 -44.60 -0.38
CA PRO A 840 5.19 -44.78 1.06
C PRO A 840 5.47 -43.49 1.83
N GLY A 841 4.70 -43.26 2.91
CA GLY A 841 4.96 -42.18 3.89
C GLY A 841 4.34 -40.80 3.59
N GLY A 842 3.42 -40.70 2.62
CA GLY A 842 2.46 -39.58 2.54
C GLY A 842 1.43 -39.64 3.67
N GLU A 843 0.64 -38.58 3.83
CA GLU A 843 -0.52 -38.66 4.73
C GLU A 843 -1.44 -39.79 4.24
N PRO A 844 -1.80 -40.75 5.10
CA PRO A 844 -2.65 -41.85 4.67
C PRO A 844 -4.00 -41.26 4.28
N GLU A 845 -4.36 -41.38 3.01
CA GLU A 845 -5.73 -41.12 2.57
C GLU A 845 -6.65 -42.09 3.35
N THR A 846 -7.36 -41.57 4.35
CA THR A 846 -8.22 -42.37 5.24
C THR A 846 -9.56 -42.71 4.57
N GLY A 847 -9.92 -41.95 3.54
CA GLY A 847 -11.23 -41.97 2.89
C GLY A 847 -12.37 -41.44 3.75
N GLU A 848 -12.06 -40.78 4.87
CA GLU A 848 -13.05 -40.17 5.77
C GLU A 848 -13.79 -38.98 5.14
N ASP A 849 -13.18 -38.36 4.13
CA ASP A 849 -13.75 -37.31 3.28
C ASP A 849 -14.73 -37.85 2.21
N GLY A 850 -14.91 -39.17 2.14
CA GLY A 850 -15.80 -39.85 1.20
C GLY A 850 -15.12 -40.34 -0.08
N VAL A 851 -13.81 -40.13 -0.26
CA VAL A 851 -13.05 -40.56 -1.45
C VAL A 851 -12.15 -41.74 -1.10
N ALA A 852 -12.29 -42.89 -1.78
CA ALA A 852 -11.50 -44.09 -1.49
C ALA A 852 -9.99 -43.84 -1.69
N PRO A 853 -9.08 -44.50 -0.96
CA PRO A 853 -7.63 -44.26 -1.06
C PRO A 853 -7.06 -44.55 -2.48
N SER A 854 -6.10 -43.73 -2.93
CA SER A 854 -5.45 -43.87 -4.24
C SER A 854 -4.77 -45.24 -4.40
N ARG A 855 -4.97 -45.88 -5.55
CA ARG A 855 -4.41 -47.23 -5.84
C ARG A 855 -3.04 -47.20 -6.51
N ASN A 856 -2.75 -46.16 -7.28
CA ASN A 856 -1.50 -45.96 -8.01
C ASN A 856 -1.18 -44.46 -8.10
N ALA A 857 -0.02 -44.12 -8.66
CA ALA A 857 0.40 -42.73 -8.81
C ALA A 857 -0.54 -41.91 -9.71
N LEU A 858 -1.18 -42.53 -10.71
CA LEU A 858 -2.14 -41.86 -11.59
C LEU A 858 -3.33 -41.29 -10.81
N GLU A 859 -3.92 -42.07 -9.91
CA GLU A 859 -5.05 -41.62 -9.09
C GLU A 859 -4.64 -40.48 -8.15
N LEU A 860 -3.46 -40.59 -7.53
CA LEU A 860 -2.94 -39.57 -6.63
C LEU A 860 -2.70 -38.24 -7.37
N VAL A 861 -2.03 -38.29 -8.52
CA VAL A 861 -1.72 -37.09 -9.32
C VAL A 861 -3.00 -36.45 -9.86
N LEU A 862 -3.93 -37.21 -10.45
CA LEU A 862 -5.17 -36.63 -10.99
C LEU A 862 -6.06 -36.02 -9.90
N ARG A 863 -6.08 -36.60 -8.69
CA ARG A 863 -6.79 -36.01 -7.55
C ARG A 863 -6.16 -34.70 -7.10
N ALA A 864 -4.84 -34.69 -6.95
CA ALA A 864 -4.11 -33.47 -6.62
C ALA A 864 -4.33 -32.40 -7.70
N TRP A 865 -4.14 -32.75 -8.98
CA TRP A 865 -4.31 -31.84 -10.09
C TRP A 865 -5.72 -31.26 -10.15
N CYS A 866 -6.78 -32.09 -10.08
CA CYS A 866 -8.14 -31.58 -10.12
C CYS A 866 -8.52 -30.75 -8.88
N ALA A 867 -7.92 -31.00 -7.72
CA ALA A 867 -8.19 -30.25 -6.50
C ALA A 867 -7.47 -28.91 -6.48
N TYR A 868 -6.24 -28.85 -6.96
CA TYR A 868 -5.34 -27.68 -6.90
C TYR A 868 -5.20 -26.95 -8.23
N GLN A 869 -5.92 -27.33 -9.29
CA GLN A 869 -5.96 -26.56 -10.55
C GLN A 869 -6.39 -25.10 -10.33
N PRO A 870 -7.38 -24.77 -9.46
CA PRO A 870 -7.73 -23.38 -9.17
C PRO A 870 -6.63 -22.61 -8.43
N ASP A 871 -5.68 -23.31 -7.80
CA ASP A 871 -4.57 -22.71 -7.05
C ASP A 871 -3.33 -22.47 -7.94
N VAL A 872 -3.40 -22.79 -9.24
CA VAL A 872 -2.31 -22.52 -10.20
C VAL A 872 -2.26 -21.02 -10.48
N GLN A 873 -1.07 -20.43 -10.28
CA GLN A 873 -0.81 -19.00 -10.49
C GLN A 873 0.11 -18.82 -11.71
N GLY A 874 0.06 -17.64 -12.34
CA GLY A 874 0.86 -17.29 -13.52
C GLY A 874 0.16 -17.61 -14.85
N ALA A 875 0.14 -16.64 -15.77
CA ALA A 875 -0.59 -16.75 -17.03
C ALA A 875 -0.11 -17.94 -17.88
N PHE A 876 1.20 -18.17 -17.94
CA PHE A 876 1.79 -19.30 -18.66
C PHE A 876 1.44 -20.65 -18.01
N ASP A 877 1.56 -20.79 -16.69
CA ASP A 877 1.28 -22.05 -15.99
C ASP A 877 -0.21 -22.40 -16.00
N ILE A 878 -1.11 -21.42 -15.90
CA ILE A 878 -2.54 -21.61 -16.11
C ILE A 878 -2.81 -22.12 -17.53
N LYS A 879 -2.20 -21.50 -18.54
CA LYS A 879 -2.31 -21.94 -19.95
C LYS A 879 -1.77 -23.35 -20.16
N LEU A 880 -0.58 -23.64 -19.64
CA LEU A 880 0.11 -24.93 -19.72
C LEU A 880 -0.74 -26.05 -19.11
N THR A 881 -1.19 -25.88 -17.87
CA THR A 881 -1.95 -26.88 -17.12
C THR A 881 -3.35 -27.06 -17.68
N THR A 882 -4.05 -25.99 -18.02
CA THR A 882 -5.42 -26.04 -18.59
C THR A 882 -5.43 -26.72 -19.96
N SER A 883 -4.49 -26.35 -20.85
CA SER A 883 -4.38 -27.01 -22.16
C SER A 883 -3.95 -28.48 -22.04
N ALA A 884 -3.12 -28.83 -21.06
CA ALA A 884 -2.76 -30.22 -20.78
C ALA A 884 -3.96 -31.04 -20.28
N LEU A 885 -4.80 -30.47 -19.41
CA LEU A 885 -6.06 -31.10 -18.97
C LEU A 885 -7.00 -31.34 -20.16
N ALA A 886 -7.10 -30.40 -21.11
CA ALA A 886 -7.86 -30.59 -22.34
C ALA A 886 -7.29 -31.71 -23.23
N ALA A 887 -5.96 -31.81 -23.33
CA ALA A 887 -5.28 -32.89 -24.06
C ALA A 887 -5.52 -34.26 -23.41
N LEU A 888 -5.39 -34.35 -22.08
CA LEU A 888 -5.68 -35.56 -21.30
C LEU A 888 -7.12 -36.02 -21.52
N LEU A 889 -8.09 -35.13 -21.39
CA LEU A 889 -9.50 -35.46 -21.62
C LEU A 889 -9.76 -35.94 -23.06
N ALA A 890 -9.13 -35.30 -24.06
CA ALA A 890 -9.30 -35.64 -25.47
C ALA A 890 -8.62 -36.94 -25.90
N SER A 891 -7.65 -37.45 -25.12
CA SER A 891 -7.02 -38.75 -25.33
C SER A 891 -8.05 -39.89 -25.31
N GLY A 892 -9.12 -39.75 -24.52
CA GLY A 892 -10.14 -40.79 -24.34
C GLY A 892 -9.60 -42.05 -23.65
N ASN A 893 -8.50 -41.92 -22.89
CA ASN A 893 -7.90 -43.05 -22.19
C ASN A 893 -8.84 -43.55 -21.07
N PRO A 894 -9.25 -44.83 -21.07
CA PRO A 894 -10.24 -45.36 -20.12
C PRO A 894 -9.74 -45.36 -18.67
N ALA A 895 -8.43 -45.20 -18.44
CA ALA A 895 -7.89 -45.05 -17.09
C ALA A 895 -8.41 -43.78 -16.39
N LEU A 896 -8.74 -42.72 -17.14
CA LEU A 896 -9.26 -41.46 -16.58
C LEU A 896 -10.66 -41.63 -15.97
N ASP A 897 -11.55 -42.39 -16.63
CA ASP A 897 -12.90 -42.66 -16.13
C ASP A 897 -12.90 -43.55 -14.87
N ALA A 898 -11.83 -44.33 -14.68
CA ALA A 898 -11.67 -45.21 -13.52
C ALA A 898 -11.20 -44.47 -12.25
N VAL A 899 -10.73 -43.23 -12.37
CA VAL A 899 -10.27 -42.40 -11.25
C VAL A 899 -11.44 -41.58 -10.69
N GLY A 900 -11.76 -41.80 -9.41
CA GLY A 900 -12.69 -40.95 -8.66
C GLY A 900 -11.95 -39.77 -8.02
N VAL A 901 -12.49 -38.55 -8.20
CA VAL A 901 -11.97 -37.29 -7.63
C VAL A 901 -13.06 -36.56 -6.83
N ARG A 902 -12.66 -35.55 -6.04
CA ARG A 902 -13.59 -34.72 -5.26
C ARG A 902 -14.49 -33.90 -6.18
N GLY A 903 -15.79 -34.05 -6.00
CA GLY A 903 -16.86 -33.27 -6.64
C GLY A 903 -17.32 -32.13 -5.73
N GLU A 904 -18.62 -32.03 -5.49
CA GLU A 904 -19.22 -30.99 -4.65
C GLU A 904 -19.14 -31.33 -3.16
N LEU A 905 -18.99 -30.30 -2.32
CA LEU A 905 -19.07 -30.42 -0.87
C LEU A 905 -20.49 -30.85 -0.45
N VAL A 906 -20.59 -31.91 0.34
CA VAL A 906 -21.85 -32.38 0.92
C VAL A 906 -22.21 -31.46 2.09
N ILE A 907 -23.10 -30.48 1.84
CA ILE A 907 -23.57 -29.54 2.85
C ILE A 907 -24.68 -30.21 3.68
N GLU A 908 -24.45 -30.42 4.97
CA GLU A 908 -25.50 -30.77 5.93
C GLU A 908 -26.40 -29.55 6.16
N THR A 909 -27.66 -29.61 5.71
CA THR A 909 -28.65 -28.57 5.98
C THR A 909 -29.10 -28.63 7.44
N GLY A 910 -29.11 -27.49 8.12
CA GLY A 910 -29.64 -27.38 9.48
C GLY A 910 -31.17 -27.56 9.51
N GLU A 911 -31.77 -27.64 10.71
CA GLU A 911 -33.21 -27.84 10.92
C GLU A 911 -34.11 -26.80 10.22
N THR A 912 -33.56 -25.64 9.85
CA THR A 912 -34.26 -24.53 9.16
C THR A 912 -34.05 -24.51 7.63
N GLY A 913 -33.33 -25.48 7.05
CA GLY A 913 -33.11 -25.57 5.60
C GLY A 913 -32.17 -24.51 4.99
N GLN A 914 -31.60 -23.62 5.80
CA GLN A 914 -30.60 -22.64 5.35
C GLN A 914 -29.17 -23.20 5.46
N ARG A 915 -28.27 -22.71 4.60
CA ARG A 915 -26.85 -23.02 4.60
C ARG A 915 -26.23 -22.48 5.90
N ALA A 916 -26.02 -23.34 6.88
CA ALA A 916 -25.49 -22.93 8.17
C ALA A 916 -24.00 -22.55 8.03
N ILE A 917 -23.61 -21.37 8.51
CA ILE A 917 -22.20 -21.00 8.63
C ILE A 917 -21.51 -22.05 9.51
N ARG A 918 -20.57 -22.78 8.90
CA ARG A 918 -19.78 -23.84 9.55
C ARG A 918 -18.48 -23.23 10.06
N THR A 919 -18.50 -22.80 11.32
CA THR A 919 -17.30 -22.31 12.00
C THR A 919 -16.35 -23.46 12.35
N ARG A 920 -15.07 -23.16 12.61
CA ARG A 920 -14.06 -24.16 13.05
C ARG A 920 -14.53 -25.00 14.25
N ALA A 921 -15.31 -24.40 15.16
CA ALA A 921 -15.91 -25.09 16.31
C ALA A 921 -16.98 -26.12 15.91
N LYS A 922 -17.85 -25.78 14.95
CA LYS A 922 -18.83 -26.72 14.38
C LYS A 922 -18.14 -27.84 13.57
N ALA A 923 -17.10 -27.51 12.80
CA ALA A 923 -16.30 -28.51 12.08
C ALA A 923 -15.65 -29.54 13.01
N ARG A 924 -15.11 -29.12 14.16
CA ARG A 924 -14.60 -30.06 15.19
C ARG A 924 -15.69 -30.98 15.76
N ALA A 925 -16.94 -30.52 15.82
CA ALA A 925 -18.04 -31.30 16.37
C ALA A 925 -18.65 -32.29 15.37
N THR A 926 -18.70 -31.95 14.08
CA THR A 926 -19.37 -32.75 13.03
C THR A 926 -18.43 -33.59 12.17
N GLY A 927 -17.10 -33.44 12.31
CA GLY A 927 -16.10 -34.22 11.57
C GLY A 927 -15.54 -33.48 10.34
N PRO A 928 -14.69 -34.11 9.51
CA PRO A 928 -14.15 -33.48 8.30
C PRO A 928 -15.23 -33.18 7.25
N ASP A 929 -14.91 -32.29 6.32
CA ASP A 929 -15.74 -32.03 5.14
C ASP A 929 -15.85 -33.30 4.27
N ARG A 930 -17.06 -33.60 3.80
CA ARG A 930 -17.34 -34.74 2.93
C ARG A 930 -17.65 -34.26 1.53
N TYR A 931 -17.10 -34.93 0.53
CA TYR A 931 -17.30 -34.56 -0.87
C TYR A 931 -18.00 -35.69 -1.62
N THR A 932 -18.79 -35.33 -2.63
CA THR A 932 -19.23 -36.32 -3.61
C THR A 932 -18.03 -36.82 -4.42
N THR A 933 -18.04 -38.08 -4.85
CA THR A 933 -17.01 -38.62 -5.75
C THR A 933 -17.52 -38.59 -7.18
N VAL A 934 -16.79 -37.94 -8.08
CA VAL A 934 -17.09 -37.88 -9.51
C VAL A 934 -15.94 -38.45 -10.34
N PRO A 935 -16.18 -38.97 -11.56
CA PRO A 935 -15.10 -39.40 -12.45
C PRO A 935 -14.17 -38.24 -12.81
N ALA A 936 -12.86 -38.49 -12.91
CA ALA A 936 -11.87 -37.46 -13.26
C ALA A 936 -12.20 -36.79 -14.60
N ALA A 937 -12.67 -37.54 -15.60
CA ALA A 937 -13.07 -36.97 -16.89
C ALA A 937 -14.17 -35.90 -16.77
N LEU A 938 -15.15 -36.11 -15.89
CA LEU A 938 -16.20 -35.11 -15.62
C LEU A 938 -15.60 -33.90 -14.91
N LYS A 939 -14.76 -34.10 -13.89
CA LYS A 939 -14.16 -33.00 -13.14
C LYS A 939 -13.23 -32.15 -14.00
N ILE A 940 -12.44 -32.77 -14.87
CA ILE A 940 -11.61 -32.07 -15.85
C ILE A 940 -12.48 -31.22 -16.76
N LEU A 941 -13.61 -31.76 -17.26
CA LEU A 941 -14.54 -30.98 -18.08
C LEU A 941 -15.17 -29.80 -17.31
N GLU A 942 -15.43 -29.96 -16.00
CA GLU A 942 -15.87 -28.83 -15.15
C GLU A 942 -14.81 -27.74 -15.09
N LEU A 943 -13.55 -28.09 -14.81
CA LEU A 943 -12.43 -27.13 -14.73
C LEU A 943 -12.21 -26.41 -16.06
N LEU A 944 -12.31 -27.12 -17.19
CA LEU A 944 -12.23 -26.49 -18.51
C LEU A 944 -13.39 -25.54 -18.79
N ALA A 945 -14.60 -25.85 -18.29
CA ALA A 945 -15.74 -24.94 -18.40
C ALA A 945 -15.58 -23.71 -17.51
N ASP A 946 -15.01 -23.87 -16.32
CA ASP A 946 -14.72 -22.77 -15.40
C ASP A 946 -13.64 -21.84 -16.00
N ALA A 947 -12.56 -22.39 -16.57
CA ALA A 947 -11.54 -21.60 -17.29
C ALA A 947 -12.11 -20.80 -18.48
N VAL A 948 -13.12 -21.34 -19.17
CA VAL A 948 -13.82 -20.62 -20.25
C VAL A 948 -14.69 -19.49 -19.71
N LEU A 949 -15.36 -19.71 -18.57
CA LEU A 949 -16.15 -18.67 -17.90
C LEU A 949 -15.25 -17.53 -17.39
N GLU A 950 -14.15 -17.86 -16.73
CA GLU A 950 -13.16 -16.89 -16.24
C GLU A 950 -12.60 -16.04 -17.40
N ALA A 951 -12.25 -16.67 -18.53
CA ALA A 951 -11.80 -15.95 -19.71
C ALA A 951 -12.90 -15.06 -20.34
N GLN A 952 -14.17 -15.44 -20.25
CA GLN A 952 -15.30 -14.59 -20.69
C GLN A 952 -15.51 -13.40 -19.75
N GLU A 953 -15.40 -13.62 -18.45
CA GLU A 953 -15.50 -12.57 -17.42
C GLU A 953 -14.34 -11.56 -17.54
N ALA A 954 -13.11 -12.06 -17.75
CA ALA A 954 -11.94 -11.22 -18.02
C ALA A 954 -12.09 -10.40 -19.30
N ALA A 955 -12.66 -10.96 -20.38
CA ALA A 955 -12.90 -10.23 -21.62
C ALA A 955 -13.99 -9.16 -21.48
N LEU A 956 -14.97 -9.36 -20.59
CA LEU A 956 -15.99 -8.35 -20.27
C LEU A 956 -15.41 -7.22 -19.41
N ALA A 957 -14.50 -7.55 -18.48
CA ALA A 957 -13.80 -6.56 -17.66
C ALA A 957 -12.77 -5.75 -18.46
N GLY A 958 -12.03 -6.38 -19.38
CA GLY A 958 -11.02 -5.72 -20.22
C GLY A 958 -11.56 -5.00 -21.47
N GLY A 959 -12.89 -4.97 -21.66
CA GLY A 959 -13.55 -4.35 -22.81
C GLY A 959 -14.08 -2.94 -22.60
N GLY A 960 -13.83 -2.33 -21.43
CA GLY A 960 -14.38 -1.03 -21.05
C GLY A 960 -13.31 -0.04 -20.62
N ASP A 961 -12.64 0.58 -21.58
CA ASP A 961 -12.05 1.91 -21.40
C ASP A 961 -13.17 2.97 -21.54
N GLY A 962 -14.16 2.82 -20.66
CA GLY A 962 -15.48 3.42 -20.75
C GLY A 962 -16.25 3.03 -19.51
N GLU A 963 -15.92 3.68 -18.40
CA GLU A 963 -16.74 3.74 -17.21
C GLU A 963 -18.12 4.28 -17.59
N ASP A 964 -19.11 3.39 -17.74
CA ASP A 964 -20.53 3.71 -17.65
C ASP A 964 -21.34 2.39 -17.78
N GLU A 965 -21.84 1.87 -16.65
CA GLU A 965 -23.21 1.34 -16.46
C GLU A 965 -23.28 0.39 -15.25
N TRP A 966 -23.49 0.95 -14.04
CA TRP A 966 -24.32 0.30 -13.01
C TRP A 966 -25.02 1.36 -12.11
N GLU A 967 -26.04 2.03 -12.64
CA GLU A 967 -27.21 2.47 -11.86
C GLU A 967 -28.45 2.20 -12.74
N SER A 968 -29.37 1.30 -12.42
CA SER A 968 -30.54 1.46 -11.53
C SER A 968 -31.51 0.32 -11.96
N GLU A 969 -32.20 -0.47 -11.13
CA GLU A 969 -33.18 -0.16 -10.08
C GLU A 969 -33.45 -1.44 -9.24
N GLY A 970 -33.78 -1.28 -7.95
CA GLY A 970 -34.81 -2.08 -7.27
C GLY A 970 -34.39 -3.00 -6.10
N ASP A 971 -34.43 -2.46 -4.88
CA ASP A 971 -34.67 -3.10 -3.56
C ASP A 971 -34.32 -4.59 -3.37
N SER A 972 -33.32 -4.89 -2.53
CA SER A 972 -33.46 -5.77 -1.34
C SER A 972 -32.11 -6.02 -0.67
N ASP A 973 -31.94 -5.43 0.52
CA ASP A 973 -31.17 -5.88 1.69
C ASP A 973 -29.94 -6.82 1.48
N GLY A 974 -28.76 -6.29 1.81
CA GLY A 974 -27.53 -7.05 1.97
C GLY A 974 -26.33 -6.16 2.30
N ASP A 975 -26.38 -5.50 3.46
CA ASP A 975 -25.23 -4.81 4.08
C ASP A 975 -24.16 -5.85 4.43
N ASP A 976 -23.00 -5.78 3.78
CA ASP A 976 -21.71 -6.24 4.30
C ASP A 976 -20.68 -5.19 3.84
N ASP A 977 -20.67 -4.04 4.52
CA ASP A 977 -19.62 -3.02 4.42
C ASP A 977 -18.74 -3.15 5.66
N ASP A 978 -17.76 -4.05 5.58
CA ASP A 978 -16.67 -4.15 6.54
C ASP A 978 -15.80 -2.91 6.36
N GLY A 979 -16.01 -1.91 7.21
CA GLY A 979 -15.12 -0.77 7.34
C GLY A 979 -13.76 -1.22 7.86
N ASP A 980 -12.81 -1.41 6.96
CA ASP A 980 -11.39 -1.34 7.29
C ASP A 980 -10.93 0.12 7.28
N GLY A 981 -10.10 0.45 8.26
CA GLY A 981 -9.69 1.82 8.57
C GLY A 981 -8.91 2.47 7.44
N GLY A 982 -9.01 3.80 7.37
CA GLY A 982 -8.28 4.64 6.42
C GLY A 982 -6.80 4.29 6.35
N GLY A 983 -6.41 3.62 5.28
CA GLY A 983 -5.08 3.69 4.72
C GLY A 983 -5.10 4.79 3.68
N GLY A 984 -4.46 5.93 3.99
CA GLY A 984 -4.04 6.85 2.94
C GLY A 984 -3.14 6.07 2.00
N GLY A 985 -3.60 5.87 0.76
CA GLY A 985 -2.78 5.32 -0.29
C GLY A 985 -1.61 6.27 -0.52
N SER A 986 -0.41 5.81 -0.18
CA SER A 986 0.88 6.41 -0.56
C SER A 986 0.89 6.57 -2.09
N TYR A 987 0.57 7.75 -2.60
CA TYR A 987 0.47 8.00 -4.04
C TYR A 987 1.79 8.52 -4.65
N PHE A 988 2.82 8.83 -3.86
CA PHE A 988 4.07 9.38 -4.42
C PHE A 988 5.24 8.39 -4.51
N GLY A 989 5.31 7.39 -3.61
CA GLY A 989 6.16 6.21 -3.84
C GLY A 989 5.60 5.28 -4.92
N GLY A 990 4.29 5.41 -5.20
CA GLY A 990 3.55 4.71 -6.24
C GLY A 990 3.72 5.38 -7.60
N ASP A 991 3.30 6.62 -7.83
CA ASP A 991 3.05 7.13 -9.20
C ASP A 991 4.26 7.13 -10.19
N LEU A 992 5.54 7.18 -9.75
CA LEU A 992 6.68 6.90 -10.65
C LEU A 992 6.93 5.40 -10.82
N PHE A 993 6.80 4.62 -9.74
CA PHE A 993 6.91 3.16 -9.74
C PHE A 993 5.76 2.53 -10.52
N ASP A 994 4.52 2.95 -10.28
CA ASP A 994 3.25 2.68 -10.95
C ASP A 994 3.24 3.20 -12.39
N ARG A 995 3.86 4.35 -12.74
CA ARG A 995 4.03 4.74 -14.16
C ARG A 995 5.17 3.98 -14.82
N ILE A 996 6.22 3.58 -14.11
CA ILE A 996 7.25 2.67 -14.61
C ILE A 996 6.65 1.27 -14.82
N ILE A 997 5.72 0.85 -13.95
CA ILE A 997 4.94 -0.37 -14.06
C ILE A 997 3.93 -0.25 -15.22
N ALA A 998 3.13 0.82 -15.26
CA ALA A 998 2.11 1.09 -16.27
C ALA A 998 2.66 1.47 -17.66
N GLN A 999 3.88 2.00 -17.75
CA GLN A 999 4.60 2.20 -19.03
C GLN A 999 5.47 0.98 -19.42
N GLY A 1000 5.37 -0.15 -18.70
CA GLY A 1000 5.92 -1.43 -19.15
C GLY A 1000 7.06 -2.00 -18.29
N ILE A 1001 6.89 -2.01 -16.97
CA ILE A 1001 7.48 -3.04 -16.10
C ILE A 1001 6.30 -3.72 -15.40
N ASP A 1002 5.64 -4.61 -16.14
CA ASP A 1002 4.51 -5.42 -15.70
C ASP A 1002 4.67 -5.90 -14.24
N ASP A 1003 3.63 -5.71 -13.43
CA ASP A 1003 3.46 -6.29 -12.10
C ASP A 1003 3.79 -7.77 -12.13
N ALA A 1004 4.99 -8.17 -11.70
CA ALA A 1004 5.32 -9.54 -11.31
C ALA A 1004 4.75 -10.67 -12.21
N VAL A 1005 4.64 -10.40 -13.51
CA VAL A 1005 4.67 -11.38 -14.57
C VAL A 1005 5.86 -10.95 -15.39
N ASP A 1006 7.04 -11.22 -14.86
CA ASP A 1006 8.24 -11.39 -15.67
C ASP A 1006 7.81 -12.43 -16.72
N ASP A 1007 7.32 -11.97 -17.88
CA ASP A 1007 7.05 -12.74 -19.07
C ASP A 1007 8.41 -13.34 -19.40
N ASP A 1008 8.73 -14.45 -18.73
CA ASP A 1008 10.06 -15.01 -18.72
C ASP A 1008 10.35 -15.28 -20.19
N GLU A 1009 11.40 -14.68 -20.77
CA GLU A 1009 11.68 -14.83 -22.21
C GLU A 1009 11.71 -16.32 -22.61
N ASP A 1010 12.05 -17.17 -21.64
CA ASP A 1010 11.93 -18.63 -21.64
C ASP A 1010 10.52 -19.19 -21.93
N GLU A 1011 9.48 -18.58 -21.36
CA GLU A 1011 8.07 -18.89 -21.60
C GLU A 1011 7.63 -18.38 -22.97
N ALA A 1012 8.05 -17.19 -23.39
CA ALA A 1012 7.78 -16.67 -24.73
C ALA A 1012 8.43 -17.54 -25.84
N GLU A 1013 9.61 -18.12 -25.58
CA GLU A 1013 10.25 -19.10 -26.48
C GLU A 1013 9.49 -20.44 -26.55
N ASP A 1014 8.64 -20.75 -25.56
CA ASP A 1014 7.92 -22.01 -25.50
C ASP A 1014 6.74 -22.00 -26.47
N PRO A 1015 6.59 -23.01 -27.36
CA PRO A 1015 5.44 -23.12 -28.26
C PRO A 1015 4.08 -23.11 -27.53
N ILE A 1016 4.06 -23.47 -26.24
CA ILE A 1016 2.87 -23.45 -25.39
C ILE A 1016 2.39 -22.02 -25.12
N SER A 1017 3.28 -21.03 -25.09
CA SER A 1017 2.88 -19.62 -24.88
C SER A 1017 1.98 -19.10 -26.02
N GLY A 1018 2.20 -19.57 -27.25
CA GLY A 1018 1.35 -19.24 -28.40
C GLY A 1018 -0.03 -19.93 -28.44
N ILE A 1019 -0.37 -20.76 -27.45
CA ILE A 1019 -1.67 -21.44 -27.41
C ILE A 1019 -2.77 -20.44 -27.01
N ASP A 1020 -3.74 -20.24 -27.91
CA ASP A 1020 -5.05 -19.72 -27.53
C ASP A 1020 -5.81 -20.78 -26.73
N THR A 1021 -5.90 -20.61 -25.41
CA THR A 1021 -6.52 -21.58 -24.50
C THR A 1021 -7.96 -21.89 -24.88
N GLN A 1022 -8.77 -20.87 -25.23
CA GLN A 1022 -10.17 -21.07 -25.61
C GLN A 1022 -10.28 -21.82 -26.95
N GLY A 1023 -9.49 -21.41 -27.95
CA GLY A 1023 -9.40 -22.09 -29.24
C GLY A 1023 -8.95 -23.56 -29.12
N PHE A 1024 -7.96 -23.83 -28.26
CA PHE A 1024 -7.43 -25.16 -28.02
C PHE A 1024 -8.47 -26.07 -27.34
N ILE A 1025 -9.18 -25.56 -26.33
CA ILE A 1025 -10.30 -26.27 -25.68
C ILE A 1025 -11.38 -26.59 -26.72
N LYS A 1026 -11.77 -25.61 -27.56
CA LYS A 1026 -12.77 -25.80 -28.63
C LYS A 1026 -12.36 -26.90 -29.59
N GLU A 1027 -11.11 -26.92 -30.06
CA GLU A 1027 -10.60 -27.95 -30.96
C GLU A 1027 -10.67 -29.34 -30.33
N ARG A 1028 -10.16 -29.49 -29.10
CA ARG A 1028 -10.07 -30.78 -28.40
C ARG A 1028 -11.46 -31.33 -28.05
N LEU A 1029 -12.36 -30.50 -27.53
CA LEU A 1029 -13.74 -30.89 -27.23
C LEU A 1029 -14.53 -31.15 -28.53
N GLY A 1030 -14.30 -30.38 -29.59
CA GLY A 1030 -14.88 -30.62 -30.91
C GLY A 1030 -14.49 -32.00 -31.48
N ALA A 1031 -13.21 -32.38 -31.37
CA ALA A 1031 -12.74 -33.70 -31.76
C ALA A 1031 -13.35 -34.83 -30.91
N MET A 1032 -13.59 -34.60 -29.62
CA MET A 1032 -14.32 -35.56 -28.77
C MET A 1032 -15.80 -35.68 -29.15
N HIS A 1033 -16.43 -34.55 -29.47
CA HIS A 1033 -17.83 -34.51 -29.90
C HIS A 1033 -18.02 -35.26 -31.23
N ALA A 1034 -17.13 -35.05 -32.20
CA ALA A 1034 -17.15 -35.75 -33.49
C ALA A 1034 -17.01 -37.29 -33.33
N ARG A 1035 -16.29 -37.75 -32.29
CA ARG A 1035 -16.15 -39.16 -31.93
C ARG A 1035 -17.30 -39.70 -31.07
N GLY A 1036 -18.27 -38.86 -30.69
CA GLY A 1036 -19.42 -39.23 -29.85
C GLY A 1036 -19.09 -39.40 -28.35
N ALA A 1037 -17.90 -38.99 -27.90
CA ALA A 1037 -17.44 -39.21 -26.52
C ALA A 1037 -17.86 -38.08 -25.56
N LEU A 1038 -18.03 -36.85 -26.06
CA LEU A 1038 -18.29 -35.68 -25.20
C LEU A 1038 -19.67 -35.70 -24.52
N ALA A 1039 -20.70 -36.17 -25.25
CA ALA A 1039 -22.09 -36.08 -24.78
C ALA A 1039 -22.36 -36.90 -23.51
N GLY A 1040 -21.64 -38.02 -23.30
CA GLY A 1040 -21.75 -38.83 -22.09
C GLY A 1040 -21.15 -38.13 -20.87
N VAL A 1041 -20.00 -37.48 -21.04
CA VAL A 1041 -19.32 -36.75 -19.97
C VAL A 1041 -20.07 -35.47 -19.60
N ALA A 1042 -20.54 -34.71 -20.60
CA ALA A 1042 -21.20 -33.42 -20.39
C ALA A 1042 -22.56 -33.50 -19.66
N GLN A 1043 -23.18 -34.69 -19.56
CA GLN A 1043 -24.43 -34.89 -18.82
C GLN A 1043 -24.30 -34.58 -17.32
N GLY A 1044 -23.09 -34.71 -16.76
CA GLY A 1044 -22.83 -34.41 -15.35
C GLY A 1044 -22.63 -32.92 -15.03
N LEU A 1045 -22.53 -32.06 -16.05
CA LEU A 1045 -22.29 -30.64 -15.85
C LEU A 1045 -23.57 -29.89 -15.45
N ASN A 1046 -23.41 -28.84 -14.64
CA ASN A 1046 -24.48 -27.90 -14.36
C ASN A 1046 -24.85 -27.05 -15.59
N ALA A 1047 -26.04 -26.43 -15.57
CA ALA A 1047 -26.55 -25.65 -16.70
C ALA A 1047 -25.73 -24.40 -17.05
N ARG A 1048 -24.95 -23.84 -16.12
CA ARG A 1048 -24.06 -22.68 -16.40
C ARG A 1048 -22.87 -23.14 -17.24
N ARG A 1049 -22.16 -24.18 -16.78
CA ARG A 1049 -21.00 -24.78 -17.47
C ARG A 1049 -21.39 -25.35 -18.84
N GLN A 1050 -22.55 -26.01 -18.95
CA GLN A 1050 -23.05 -26.50 -20.23
C GLN A 1050 -23.27 -25.36 -21.24
N ARG A 1051 -23.85 -24.24 -20.81
CA ARG A 1051 -24.06 -23.07 -21.68
C ARG A 1051 -22.75 -22.45 -22.11
N ALA A 1052 -21.79 -22.31 -21.20
CA ALA A 1052 -20.45 -21.78 -21.52
C ALA A 1052 -19.75 -22.61 -22.60
N LEU A 1053 -19.70 -23.94 -22.44
CA LEU A 1053 -19.10 -24.83 -23.44
C LEU A 1053 -19.87 -24.85 -24.76
N MET A 1054 -21.20 -24.79 -24.72
CA MET A 1054 -22.00 -24.68 -25.94
C MET A 1054 -21.74 -23.37 -26.69
N ALA A 1055 -21.61 -22.25 -25.98
CA ALA A 1055 -21.28 -20.96 -26.57
C ALA A 1055 -19.88 -20.97 -27.19
N LEU A 1056 -18.90 -21.60 -26.53
CA LEU A 1056 -17.56 -21.77 -27.09
C LEU A 1056 -17.54 -22.61 -28.37
N MET A 1057 -18.36 -23.68 -28.42
CA MET A 1057 -18.41 -24.60 -29.55
C MET A 1057 -19.21 -24.08 -30.76
N GLN A 1058 -20.10 -23.10 -30.56
CA GLN A 1058 -20.77 -22.36 -31.64
C GLN A 1058 -19.77 -21.45 -32.37
#